data_AF-A0A949EG13-F1
#
_entry.id   AF-A0A949EG13-F1
#
_cell.length_a   1.000
_cell.length_b   1.000
_cell.length_c   1.000
_cell.angle_alpha   90.00
_cell.angle_beta   90.00
_cell.angle_gamma   90.00
#
_symmetry.space_group_name_H-M   'P 1'
#
loop_
_entity.id
_entity.type
_entity.pdbx_description
1 polymer ?
#
loop_
_entity_poly.entity_id
_entity_poly.type
_entity_poly.pdbx_seq_one_letter_code
_entity_poly.pdbx_strand_id
1 'polypeptide(L)'
;MNSHELLGRLKNPQAFVGREINANRREFKRSDINICLVFPDTYAIGMSHSGMKILYHLLNGMDGVHAERAFVPEPENIAIFNENKMPLFSLENKIPLACFDLIGFSLLSELNFTNVLQVLEMSGLPLLSAQRQEGDPWIAAGGIAVANPEPLRAFIDLFAFGDGEAIFPDLIAVLKAARSHKMVRAVVLKDFDRVAGVYVPSLYALKKAGPFMVPDLGGKQIKKRVCPDLNRIPAEPAEIVPICDVVFNRLNVEIARGCPQNCRFCQAKSYYAPFRYREPGPILDFIKESLAATGYESFSLASLSSGDYPGLAELLQRIPTIVQPDISFSIPSLRPSTLSDEMLSTLAMFRKTGITIVPEAGSERLRRAINKNVTDAEIFQALEIAWRHRWQKIKMYFMLGLPGETMEDIEAIVLLLEKILALARTRQVRINIHVSFSAFVPKPHTPLQWAARASVAELEEKMALLKKRLKRHKNLDLDFHSASRGLIETVLARGDARVGEILLQAFRRGETFSAWDIHFHFPVWEELIGLETGADFLSEFPLDTEFPWDFIQLNFHKPYLAEEYRRSREDEVTRPCRGQDCAACGGCLFGRREFPSPLWASPAGPALTPPEVYRRLRLRYEKKDDLCFLSHLAMMQYLERLLRKSGLLFKYSEGFHPRIKMAALPPLPVGAQGFDEAIEVFVAGSLEDKEVLKALNRTLPDFQFKKAGFVNADTSFHKELQFVDLFFVWGEVVPDRQEIAALLFAGDSFEIAKEGLALKMDYAHGGQERFARIYKLLDPERKWTSHLSRTAVSFKNEN
;
A
#
# COMPACT_ATOMS: atom_id res chain seq x y z
N MET A 1 29.51 12.47 0.39
CA MET A 1 28.65 11.76 -0.56
C MET A 1 27.35 12.53 -0.67
N ASN A 2 26.92 12.86 -1.89
CA ASN A 2 25.60 13.46 -2.10
C ASN A 2 24.52 12.37 -2.24
N SER A 3 23.24 12.77 -2.26
CA SER A 3 22.12 11.82 -2.36
C SER A 3 22.15 11.00 -3.67
N HIS A 4 22.56 11.60 -4.79
CA HIS A 4 22.64 10.91 -6.08
C HIS A 4 23.72 9.81 -6.10
N GLU A 5 24.89 10.06 -5.51
CA GLU A 5 25.94 9.05 -5.31
C GLU A 5 25.48 7.91 -4.41
N LEU A 6 24.71 8.23 -3.36
CA LEU A 6 24.14 7.21 -2.47
C LEU A 6 23.18 6.30 -3.25
N LEU A 7 22.30 6.85 -4.09
CA LEU A 7 21.38 6.06 -4.93
C LEU A 7 22.13 5.03 -5.77
N GLY A 8 23.32 5.35 -6.29
CA GLY A 8 24.14 4.39 -7.03
C GLY A 8 24.60 3.17 -6.23
N ARG A 9 24.55 3.23 -4.88
CA ARG A 9 24.95 2.15 -3.98
C ARG A 9 23.79 1.34 -3.43
N LEU A 10 22.58 1.92 -3.39
CA LEU A 10 21.41 1.27 -2.81
C LEU A 10 20.98 0.05 -3.64
N LYS A 11 20.49 -0.98 -2.97
CA LYS A 11 19.64 -1.97 -3.64
C LYS A 11 18.29 -1.32 -3.94
N ASN A 12 17.73 -1.56 -5.11
CA ASN A 12 16.44 -0.99 -5.52
C ASN A 12 16.39 0.56 -5.46
N PRO A 13 17.35 1.29 -6.07
CA PRO A 13 17.48 2.74 -5.89
C PRO A 13 16.28 3.55 -6.40
N GLN A 14 15.54 2.99 -7.36
CA GLN A 14 14.26 3.52 -7.85
C GLN A 14 13.23 3.80 -6.74
N ALA A 15 13.27 3.13 -5.58
CA ALA A 15 12.39 3.42 -4.44
C ALA A 15 12.70 4.77 -3.75
N PHE A 16 13.86 5.36 -4.03
CA PHE A 16 14.36 6.57 -3.37
C PHE A 16 14.50 7.75 -4.35
N VAL A 17 14.11 7.58 -5.61
CA VAL A 17 14.35 8.55 -6.68
C VAL A 17 13.44 9.78 -6.60
N GLY A 18 12.16 9.64 -6.23
CA GLY A 18 11.24 10.79 -6.12
C GLY A 18 10.71 11.33 -7.45
N ARG A 19 10.67 10.49 -8.48
CA ARG A 19 10.19 10.84 -9.84
C ARG A 19 8.83 10.23 -10.16
N GLU A 20 8.01 9.99 -9.15
CA GLU A 20 6.62 9.53 -9.32
C GLU A 20 5.82 10.45 -10.23
N ILE A 21 4.94 9.85 -11.03
CA ILE A 21 4.04 10.61 -11.88
C ILE A 21 3.07 11.35 -10.96
N ASN A 22 2.86 12.63 -11.26
CA ASN A 22 2.04 13.55 -10.45
C ASN A 22 2.62 13.86 -9.05
N ALA A 23 3.91 13.62 -8.82
CA ALA A 23 4.57 14.10 -7.61
C ALA A 23 4.61 15.64 -7.58
N ASN A 24 4.19 16.22 -6.47
CA ASN A 24 4.41 17.62 -6.18
C ASN A 24 5.87 17.82 -5.74
N ARG A 25 6.64 18.51 -6.58
CA ARG A 25 8.05 18.82 -6.32
C ARG A 25 8.27 20.32 -6.35
N ARG A 26 7.36 21.06 -5.70
CA ARG A 26 7.64 22.45 -5.32
C ARG A 26 8.92 22.48 -4.51
N GLU A 27 9.66 23.57 -4.69
CA GLU A 27 10.89 23.82 -3.93
C GLU A 27 10.59 23.88 -2.43
N PHE A 28 11.43 23.23 -1.63
CA PHE A 28 11.33 23.25 -0.18
C PHE A 28 11.62 24.65 0.36
N LYS A 29 10.65 25.27 1.05
CA LYS A 29 10.79 26.60 1.64
C LYS A 29 10.59 26.57 3.14
N ARG A 30 11.57 27.11 3.88
CA ARG A 30 11.48 27.27 5.35
C ARG A 30 10.33 28.17 5.80
N SER A 31 9.81 29.04 4.91
CA SER A 31 8.65 29.89 5.18
C SER A 31 7.33 29.11 5.26
N ASP A 32 7.25 27.93 4.66
CA ASP A 32 6.05 27.09 4.64
C ASP A 32 6.03 26.15 5.85
N ILE A 33 4.84 25.67 6.25
CA ILE A 33 4.75 24.56 7.20
C ILE A 33 5.10 23.28 6.45
N ASN A 34 6.27 22.71 6.76
CA ASN A 34 6.82 21.54 6.10
C ASN A 34 6.46 20.28 6.87
N ILE A 35 5.75 19.35 6.22
CA ILE A 35 5.32 18.09 6.80
C ILE A 35 5.97 16.92 6.06
N CYS A 36 6.53 15.97 6.80
CA CYS A 36 6.95 14.68 6.24
C CYS A 36 5.94 13.60 6.64
N LEU A 37 5.23 13.04 5.66
CA LEU A 37 4.33 11.91 5.85
C LEU A 37 5.13 10.60 5.76
N VAL A 38 5.16 9.84 6.85
CA VAL A 38 5.93 8.60 6.93
C VAL A 38 5.00 7.41 7.03
N PHE A 39 5.20 6.46 6.11
CA PHE A 39 4.72 5.11 6.32
C PHE A 39 5.89 4.28 6.89
N PRO A 40 5.75 3.68 8.09
CA PRO A 40 6.86 3.01 8.78
C PRO A 40 7.13 1.60 8.21
N ASP A 41 7.28 1.52 6.89
CA ASP A 41 7.67 0.32 6.14
C ASP A 41 8.34 0.76 4.83
N THR A 42 8.76 -0.20 4.02
CA THR A 42 9.37 0.01 2.70
C THR A 42 8.45 0.79 1.76
N TYR A 43 9.06 1.45 0.77
CA TYR A 43 8.35 2.19 -0.28
C TYR A 43 7.25 1.36 -0.95
N ALA A 44 7.52 0.08 -1.27
CA ALA A 44 6.56 -0.79 -1.97
C ALA A 44 5.27 -1.04 -1.17
N ILE A 45 5.38 -1.08 0.16
CA ILE A 45 4.24 -1.22 1.07
C ILE A 45 3.59 0.15 1.27
N GLY A 46 4.37 1.16 1.63
CA GLY A 46 3.85 2.48 1.99
C GLY A 46 3.14 3.19 0.84
N MET A 47 3.61 3.05 -0.41
CA MET A 47 2.93 3.62 -1.57
C MET A 47 1.59 2.99 -1.91
N SER A 48 1.31 1.81 -1.35
CA SER A 48 -0.01 1.17 -1.47
C SER A 48 -1.04 1.73 -0.48
N HIS A 49 -0.64 2.64 0.42
CA HIS A 49 -1.51 3.24 1.44
C HIS A 49 -2.24 4.48 0.91
N SER A 50 -3.54 4.35 0.65
CA SER A 50 -4.37 5.47 0.14
C SER A 50 -4.46 6.65 1.09
N GLY A 51 -4.51 6.41 2.41
CA GLY A 51 -4.63 7.49 3.40
C GLY A 51 -3.48 8.49 3.30
N MET A 52 -2.25 7.99 3.11
CA MET A 52 -1.07 8.85 2.93
C MET A 52 -1.15 9.66 1.63
N LYS A 53 -1.64 9.07 0.53
CA LYS A 53 -1.82 9.80 -0.74
C LYS A 53 -2.88 10.90 -0.62
N ILE A 54 -4.00 10.62 0.05
CA ILE A 54 -5.05 11.61 0.32
C ILE A 54 -4.47 12.78 1.12
N LEU A 55 -3.74 12.50 2.20
CA LEU A 55 -3.12 13.53 3.03
C LEU A 55 -2.04 14.31 2.28
N TYR A 56 -1.23 13.63 1.47
CA TYR A 56 -0.20 14.26 0.65
C TYR A 56 -0.78 15.33 -0.26
N HIS A 57 -1.86 15.01 -0.98
CA HIS A 57 -2.51 15.96 -1.89
C HIS A 57 -3.29 17.04 -1.16
N LEU A 58 -4.01 16.67 -0.09
CA LEU A 58 -4.73 17.63 0.75
C LEU A 58 -3.79 18.71 1.30
N LEU A 59 -2.66 18.32 1.89
CA LEU A 59 -1.70 19.26 2.49
C LEU A 59 -1.03 20.13 1.43
N ASN A 60 -0.63 19.54 0.31
CA ASN A 60 -0.03 20.27 -0.80
C ASN A 60 -1.02 21.21 -1.54
N GLY A 61 -2.32 21.01 -1.34
CA GLY A 61 -3.37 21.91 -1.80
C GLY A 61 -3.61 23.12 -0.88
N MET A 62 -3.00 23.16 0.32
CA MET A 62 -3.16 24.27 1.26
C MET A 62 -2.10 25.35 1.08
N ASP A 63 -2.50 26.61 1.21
CA ASP A 63 -1.58 27.75 1.12
C ASP A 63 -0.55 27.75 2.26
N GLY A 64 0.73 27.91 1.91
CA GLY A 64 1.84 27.95 2.86
C GLY A 64 2.10 26.63 3.59
N VAL A 65 1.68 25.52 3.00
CA VAL A 65 1.95 24.16 3.49
C VAL A 65 2.63 23.36 2.38
N HIS A 66 3.64 22.59 2.76
CA HIS A 66 4.39 21.73 1.85
C HIS A 66 4.52 20.35 2.48
N ALA A 67 4.11 19.31 1.76
CA ALA A 67 4.14 17.94 2.26
C ALA A 67 5.00 17.04 1.37
N GLU A 68 5.91 16.32 2.00
CA GLU A 68 6.79 15.32 1.38
C GLU A 68 6.60 13.96 2.06
N ARG A 69 7.14 12.90 1.45
CA ARG A 69 6.98 11.52 1.95
C ARG A 69 8.33 10.90 2.30
N ALA A 70 8.34 10.01 3.27
CA ALA A 70 9.48 9.14 3.51
C ALA A 70 9.06 7.72 3.90
N PHE A 71 9.97 6.78 3.67
CA PHE A 71 9.77 5.35 3.89
C PHE A 71 11.00 4.78 4.58
N VAL A 72 10.82 3.66 5.28
CA VAL A 72 11.95 2.95 5.89
C VAL A 72 12.73 2.25 4.78
N PRO A 73 14.05 2.44 4.66
CA PRO A 73 14.84 1.68 3.71
C PRO A 73 14.80 0.19 4.02
N GLU A 74 14.94 -0.66 3.00
CA GLU A 74 15.14 -2.10 3.23
C GLU A 74 16.34 -2.34 4.15
N PRO A 75 16.37 -3.40 4.97
CA PRO A 75 17.43 -3.62 5.96
C PRO A 75 18.86 -3.56 5.41
N GLU A 76 19.09 -4.07 4.20
CA GLU A 76 20.39 -3.92 3.52
C GLU A 76 20.77 -2.47 3.20
N ASN A 77 19.80 -1.61 2.91
CA ASN A 77 20.01 -0.21 2.58
C ASN A 77 20.27 0.59 3.85
N ILE A 78 19.68 0.22 5.00
CA ILE A 78 19.96 0.87 6.30
C ILE A 78 21.47 0.86 6.60
N ALA A 79 22.16 -0.26 6.37
CA ALA A 79 23.60 -0.36 6.53
C ALA A 79 24.35 0.66 5.64
N ILE A 80 23.92 0.82 4.38
CA ILE A 80 24.53 1.77 3.44
C ILE A 80 24.31 3.22 3.91
N PHE A 81 23.13 3.57 4.41
CA PHE A 81 22.88 4.89 5.00
C PHE A 81 23.83 5.15 6.19
N ASN A 82 23.97 4.18 7.09
CA ASN A 82 24.81 4.27 8.29
C ASN A 82 26.30 4.40 7.93
N GLU A 83 26.82 3.55 7.04
CA GLU A 83 28.22 3.57 6.57
C GLU A 83 28.60 4.93 5.96
N ASN A 84 27.66 5.56 5.25
CA ASN A 84 27.88 6.85 4.59
C ASN A 84 27.44 8.05 5.45
N LYS A 85 27.03 7.82 6.71
CA LYS A 85 26.54 8.84 7.66
C LYS A 85 25.45 9.72 7.05
N MET A 86 24.58 9.13 6.22
CA MET A 86 23.49 9.83 5.59
C MET A 86 22.25 9.75 6.49
N PRO A 87 21.64 10.89 6.89
CA PRO A 87 20.36 10.86 7.57
C PRO A 87 19.26 10.37 6.63
N LEU A 88 18.20 9.80 7.19
CA LEU A 88 16.99 9.54 6.42
C LEU A 88 16.44 10.87 5.86
N PHE A 89 16.05 10.84 4.60
CA PHE A 89 15.57 12.01 3.87
C PHE A 89 14.22 11.76 3.20
N SER A 90 13.52 12.85 2.88
CA SER A 90 12.27 12.83 2.13
C SER A 90 12.48 12.47 0.65
N LEU A 91 11.44 11.93 0.04
CA LEU A 91 11.53 11.36 -1.29
C LEU A 91 11.56 12.44 -2.37
N GLU A 92 10.78 13.51 -2.25
CA GLU A 92 10.62 14.54 -3.28
C GLU A 92 11.88 15.38 -3.46
N ASN A 93 12.38 15.99 -2.38
CA ASN A 93 13.50 16.93 -2.43
C ASN A 93 14.77 16.45 -1.70
N LYS A 94 14.79 15.20 -1.19
CA LYS A 94 15.93 14.64 -0.45
C LYS A 94 16.30 15.46 0.80
N ILE A 95 15.28 15.99 1.47
CA ILE A 95 15.46 16.83 2.66
C ILE A 95 15.57 15.92 3.89
N PRO A 96 16.63 16.06 4.72
CA PRO A 96 16.74 15.31 5.98
C PRO A 96 15.50 15.50 6.85
N LEU A 97 14.99 14.42 7.45
CA LEU A 97 13.71 14.46 8.19
C LEU A 97 13.71 15.43 9.37
N ALA A 98 14.87 15.66 10.01
CA ALA A 98 15.04 16.64 11.08
C ALA A 98 14.77 18.10 10.64
N CYS A 99 14.67 18.37 9.34
CA CYS A 99 14.38 19.70 8.80
C CYS A 99 12.88 20.03 8.71
N PHE A 100 11.98 19.07 8.93
CA PHE A 100 10.55 19.31 8.84
C PHE A 100 9.98 19.92 10.12
N ASP A 101 8.82 20.57 10.03
CA ASP A 101 8.11 21.06 11.21
C ASP A 101 7.35 19.93 11.92
N LEU A 102 6.82 18.98 11.14
CA LEU A 102 6.09 17.83 11.66
C LEU A 102 6.39 16.57 10.83
N ILE A 103 6.62 15.45 11.51
CA ILE A 103 6.73 14.11 10.95
C ILE A 103 5.49 13.32 11.38
N GLY A 104 4.67 12.92 10.42
CA GLY A 104 3.40 12.23 10.67
C GLY A 104 3.43 10.77 10.24
N PHE A 105 3.32 9.86 11.21
CA PHE A 105 3.28 8.42 10.96
C PHE A 105 1.86 7.90 10.69
N SER A 106 1.70 7.12 9.63
CA SER A 106 0.48 6.32 9.38
C SER A 106 0.67 4.88 9.86
N LEU A 107 0.08 4.53 11.01
CA LEU A 107 0.24 3.22 11.65
C LEU A 107 -0.98 2.32 11.37
N LEU A 108 -0.76 1.26 10.59
CA LEU A 108 -1.79 0.26 10.25
C LEU A 108 -1.68 -1.05 11.03
N SER A 109 -0.51 -1.35 11.57
CA SER A 109 -0.25 -2.52 12.41
C SER A 109 0.72 -2.15 13.52
N GLU A 110 0.51 -2.74 14.68
CA GLU A 110 1.35 -2.59 15.86
C GLU A 110 2.75 -3.19 15.65
N LEU A 111 2.89 -4.14 14.73
CA LEU A 111 4.19 -4.76 14.39
C LEU A 111 5.15 -3.80 13.66
N ASN A 112 4.68 -2.61 13.29
CA ASN A 112 5.50 -1.55 12.69
C ASN A 112 5.98 -0.53 13.74
N PHE A 113 5.73 -0.74 15.03
CA PHE A 113 6.14 0.20 16.08
C PHE A 113 7.67 0.33 16.20
N THR A 114 8.43 -0.76 16.05
CA THR A 114 9.90 -0.70 16.02
C THR A 114 10.44 0.08 14.82
N ASN A 115 9.74 0.04 13.69
CA ASN A 115 10.09 0.85 12.51
C ASN A 115 9.91 2.35 12.75
N VAL A 116 9.04 2.78 13.66
CA VAL A 116 8.97 4.20 14.08
C VAL A 116 10.27 4.61 14.75
N LEU A 117 10.82 3.77 15.63
CA LEU A 117 12.10 4.02 16.30
C LEU A 117 13.26 4.02 15.29
N GLN A 118 13.24 3.11 14.31
CA GLN A 118 14.21 3.09 13.22
C GLN A 118 14.22 4.42 12.43
N VAL A 119 13.06 4.98 12.10
CA VAL A 119 12.96 6.27 11.41
C VAL A 119 13.53 7.40 12.26
N LEU A 120 13.21 7.45 13.56
CA LEU A 120 13.73 8.47 14.46
C LEU A 120 15.25 8.39 14.57
N GLU A 121 15.80 7.18 14.76
CA GLU A 121 17.25 6.94 14.84
C GLU A 121 17.97 7.36 13.55
N MET A 122 17.51 6.91 12.38
CA MET A 122 18.12 7.27 11.10
C MET A 122 17.99 8.76 10.77
N SER A 123 17.00 9.44 11.34
CA SER A 123 16.81 10.88 11.18
C SER A 123 17.66 11.70 12.15
N GLY A 124 18.41 11.06 13.06
CA GLY A 124 19.17 11.73 14.12
C GLY A 124 18.29 12.40 15.18
N LEU A 125 17.05 11.94 15.35
CA LEU A 125 16.07 12.52 16.27
C LEU A 125 16.05 11.75 17.60
N PRO A 126 15.81 12.42 18.74
CA PRO A 126 15.62 11.73 20.01
C PRO A 126 14.45 10.72 19.95
N LEU A 127 14.73 9.48 20.35
CA LEU A 127 13.73 8.42 20.41
C LEU A 127 12.60 8.80 21.38
N LEU A 128 12.96 9.28 22.56
CA LEU A 128 12.00 9.67 23.60
C LEU A 128 11.52 11.10 23.38
N SER A 129 10.20 11.31 23.41
CA SER A 129 9.57 12.64 23.29
C SER A 129 10.10 13.61 24.35
N ALA A 130 10.34 13.13 25.58
CA ALA A 130 10.86 13.94 26.68
C ALA A 130 12.29 14.49 26.45
N GLN A 131 13.04 13.95 25.49
CA GLN A 131 14.40 14.38 25.16
C GLN A 131 14.44 15.43 24.04
N ARG A 132 13.31 15.69 23.38
CA ARG A 132 13.21 16.64 22.26
C ARG A 132 13.33 18.08 22.73
N GLN A 133 14.05 18.88 21.97
CA GLN A 133 14.36 20.28 22.26
C GLN A 133 13.51 21.23 21.40
N GLU A 134 13.63 22.54 21.67
CA GLU A 134 13.08 23.57 20.79
C GLU A 134 13.73 23.46 19.40
N GLY A 135 12.91 23.46 18.35
CA GLY A 135 13.37 23.31 16.96
C GLY A 135 13.35 21.88 16.42
N ASP A 136 13.25 20.85 17.28
CA ASP A 136 13.02 19.48 16.82
C ASP A 136 11.61 19.35 16.21
N PRO A 137 11.45 18.53 15.14
CA PRO A 137 10.14 18.29 14.54
C PRO A 137 9.13 17.73 15.55
N TRP A 138 7.86 18.06 15.35
CA TRP A 138 6.76 17.38 16.03
C TRP A 138 6.58 15.98 15.48
N ILE A 139 6.55 14.97 16.36
CA ILE A 139 6.29 13.59 15.97
C ILE A 139 4.82 13.26 16.23
N ALA A 140 4.06 13.07 15.17
CA ALA A 140 2.65 12.73 15.21
C ALA A 140 2.40 11.30 14.73
N ALA A 141 1.38 10.63 15.26
CA ALA A 141 0.93 9.33 14.77
C ALA A 141 -0.59 9.26 14.63
N GLY A 142 -1.05 8.63 13.54
CA GLY A 142 -2.46 8.32 13.31
C GLY A 142 -2.61 6.96 12.63
N GLY A 143 -3.84 6.59 12.30
CA GLY A 143 -4.16 5.30 11.70
C GLY A 143 -4.76 4.31 12.70
N ILE A 144 -5.23 3.17 12.21
CA ILE A 144 -6.03 2.25 13.03
C ILE A 144 -5.25 1.66 14.21
N ALA A 145 -3.93 1.47 14.08
CA ALA A 145 -3.11 0.88 15.14
C ALA A 145 -2.94 1.82 16.35
N VAL A 146 -3.22 3.13 16.22
CA VAL A 146 -3.20 4.04 17.38
C VAL A 146 -4.46 3.98 18.22
N ALA A 147 -5.44 3.11 17.88
CA ALA A 147 -6.63 2.88 18.70
C ALA A 147 -6.30 2.58 20.17
N ASN A 148 -5.11 2.05 20.45
CA ASN A 148 -4.46 2.17 21.75
C ASN A 148 -3.12 2.91 21.58
N PRO A 149 -3.00 4.17 22.03
CA PRO A 149 -1.78 4.97 21.83
C PRO A 149 -0.72 4.72 22.91
N GLU A 150 -1.10 4.17 24.07
CA GLU A 150 -0.24 4.13 25.26
C GLU A 150 1.06 3.33 25.08
N PRO A 151 1.11 2.22 24.32
CA PRO A 151 2.37 1.53 23.99
C PRO A 151 3.42 2.44 23.33
N LEU A 152 2.98 3.47 22.60
CA LEU A 152 3.85 4.41 21.89
C LEU A 152 4.01 5.76 22.61
N ARG A 153 3.42 5.94 23.80
CA ARG A 153 3.33 7.25 24.46
C ARG A 153 4.68 7.94 24.70
N ALA A 154 5.74 7.16 24.90
CA ALA A 154 7.07 7.67 25.21
C ALA A 154 7.78 8.25 23.97
N PHE A 155 7.31 7.89 22.77
CA PHE A 155 7.99 8.19 21.51
C PHE A 155 7.22 9.21 20.65
N ILE A 156 5.92 9.38 20.85
CA ILE A 156 5.06 10.24 20.02
C ILE A 156 4.65 11.49 20.79
N ASP A 157 4.74 12.67 20.17
CA ASP A 157 4.32 13.93 20.80
C ASP A 157 2.80 14.12 20.77
N LEU A 158 2.15 13.75 19.66
CA LEU A 158 0.70 13.80 19.53
C LEU A 158 0.11 12.65 18.72
N PHE A 159 -1.04 12.14 19.16
CA PHE A 159 -1.84 11.16 18.43
C PHE A 159 -3.09 11.81 17.84
N ALA A 160 -3.45 11.43 16.62
CA ALA A 160 -4.62 11.92 15.92
C ALA A 160 -5.59 10.76 15.61
N PHE A 161 -6.85 10.90 16.02
CA PHE A 161 -7.87 9.85 15.89
C PHE A 161 -8.94 10.17 14.85
N GLY A 162 -9.10 9.27 13.88
CA GLY A 162 -10.14 9.33 12.86
C GLY A 162 -9.64 9.76 11.49
N ASP A 163 -10.44 10.55 10.78
CA ASP A 163 -10.15 10.99 9.40
C ASP A 163 -9.17 12.16 9.41
N GLY A 164 -7.97 11.96 8.86
CA GLY A 164 -6.94 12.99 8.84
C GLY A 164 -7.37 14.24 8.06
N GLU A 165 -8.22 14.09 7.03
CA GLU A 165 -8.76 15.22 6.27
C GLU A 165 -9.53 16.22 7.15
N ALA A 166 -10.14 15.74 8.24
CA ALA A 166 -10.86 16.57 9.20
C ALA A 166 -9.99 17.13 10.33
N ILE A 167 -8.76 16.64 10.51
CA ILE A 167 -7.87 16.97 11.64
C ILE A 167 -6.74 17.90 11.20
N PHE A 168 -6.12 17.62 10.04
CA PHE A 168 -4.93 18.34 9.59
C PHE A 168 -5.14 19.86 9.45
N PRO A 169 -6.27 20.39 8.95
CA PRO A 169 -6.48 21.85 8.90
C PRO A 169 -6.29 22.54 10.27
N ASP A 170 -6.79 21.92 11.35
CA ASP A 170 -6.68 22.46 12.70
C ASP A 170 -5.24 22.33 13.24
N LEU A 171 -4.54 21.21 12.93
CA LEU A 171 -3.12 21.04 13.27
C LEU A 171 -2.23 22.07 12.57
N ILE A 172 -2.48 22.34 11.28
CA ILE A 172 -1.78 23.37 10.52
C ILE A 172 -2.02 24.75 11.12
N ALA A 173 -3.24 25.06 11.56
CA ALA A 173 -3.55 26.33 12.21
C ALA A 173 -2.71 26.52 13.49
N VAL A 174 -2.58 25.47 14.31
CA VAL A 174 -1.71 25.49 15.51
C VAL A 174 -0.24 25.74 15.12
N LEU A 175 0.28 25.03 14.11
CA LEU A 175 1.66 25.20 13.65
C LEU A 175 1.94 26.62 13.10
N LYS A 176 1.01 27.17 12.31
CA LYS A 176 1.10 28.55 11.79
C LYS A 176 1.09 29.57 12.93
N ALA A 177 0.19 29.41 13.90
CA ALA A 177 0.12 30.25 15.08
C ALA A 177 1.43 30.18 15.89
N ALA A 178 1.91 28.97 16.18
CA ALA A 178 3.14 28.72 16.92
C ALA A 178 4.34 29.43 16.27
N ARG A 179 4.49 29.32 14.95
CA ARG A 179 5.56 30.00 14.21
C ARG A 179 5.42 31.52 14.26
N SER A 180 4.23 32.05 14.00
CA SER A 180 3.99 33.51 13.95
C SER A 180 4.25 34.19 15.30
N HIS A 181 3.90 33.53 16.41
CA HIS A 181 4.04 34.05 17.76
C HIS A 181 5.31 33.57 18.47
N LYS A 182 6.17 32.77 17.80
CA LYS A 182 7.38 32.16 18.37
C LYS A 182 7.09 31.44 19.70
N MET A 183 6.02 30.66 19.72
CA MET A 183 5.59 29.93 20.92
C MET A 183 6.60 28.84 21.28
N VAL A 184 6.82 28.65 22.59
CA VAL A 184 7.63 27.54 23.11
C VAL A 184 6.87 26.22 23.04
N ARG A 185 7.58 25.10 22.88
CA ARG A 185 7.05 23.74 22.71
C ARG A 185 5.97 23.39 23.73
N ALA A 186 6.19 23.73 25.01
CA ALA A 186 5.26 23.45 26.10
C ALA A 186 3.89 24.14 25.95
N VAL A 187 3.83 25.32 25.32
CA VAL A 187 2.56 26.02 25.02
C VAL A 187 1.88 25.35 23.83
N VAL A 188 2.63 25.06 22.78
CA VAL A 188 2.11 24.43 21.56
C VAL A 188 1.52 23.04 21.85
N LEU A 189 2.13 22.26 22.74
CA LEU A 189 1.56 20.97 23.21
C LEU A 189 0.16 21.13 23.80
N LYS A 190 -0.08 22.20 24.58
CA LYS A 190 -1.42 22.48 25.13
C LYS A 190 -2.40 22.92 24.05
N ASP A 191 -1.94 23.63 23.03
CA ASP A 191 -2.79 24.04 21.91
C ASP A 191 -3.13 22.85 21.01
N PHE A 192 -2.20 21.93 20.75
CA PHE A 192 -2.51 20.65 20.10
C PHE A 192 -3.53 19.84 20.88
N ASP A 193 -3.37 19.74 22.21
CA ASP A 193 -4.29 19.00 23.06
C ASP A 193 -5.71 19.59 23.08
N ARG A 194 -5.89 20.86 22.72
CA ARG A 194 -7.21 21.49 22.53
C ARG A 194 -7.86 21.13 21.20
N VAL A 195 -7.10 20.66 20.22
CA VAL A 195 -7.66 20.22 18.93
C VAL A 195 -8.49 18.96 19.16
N ALA A 196 -9.75 19.00 18.73
CA ALA A 196 -10.64 17.85 18.89
C ALA A 196 -10.09 16.63 18.12
N GLY A 197 -10.06 15.47 18.79
CA GLY A 197 -9.50 14.24 18.23
C GLY A 197 -7.98 14.12 18.32
N VAL A 198 -7.31 15.03 19.05
CA VAL A 198 -5.86 14.97 19.32
C VAL A 198 -5.62 14.63 20.78
N TYR A 199 -4.62 13.78 21.02
CA TYR A 199 -4.13 13.39 22.35
C TYR A 199 -2.64 13.70 22.46
N VAL A 200 -2.26 14.37 23.54
CA VAL A 200 -0.85 14.70 23.84
C VAL A 200 -0.43 13.98 25.12
N PRO A 201 0.29 12.84 25.04
CA PRO A 201 0.53 11.99 26.20
C PRO A 201 1.31 12.65 27.32
N SER A 202 2.26 13.53 26.98
CA SER A 202 3.15 14.20 27.95
C SER A 202 2.42 15.13 28.92
N LEU A 203 1.16 15.49 28.64
CA LEU A 203 0.34 16.34 29.52
C LEU A 203 -0.39 15.56 30.63
N TYR A 204 -0.38 14.22 30.57
CA TYR A 204 -1.19 13.39 31.47
C TYR A 204 -0.32 12.39 32.23
N ALA A 205 -0.38 12.46 33.55
CA ALA A 205 0.28 11.52 34.45
C ALA A 205 -0.39 10.14 34.37
N LEU A 206 0.36 9.08 34.71
CA LEU A 206 -0.18 7.73 34.79
C LEU A 206 -0.67 7.43 36.20
N LYS A 207 -1.81 6.73 36.30
CA LYS A 207 -2.35 6.15 37.54
C LYS A 207 -2.52 4.64 37.36
N LYS A 208 -2.46 3.89 38.46
CA LYS A 208 -2.72 2.45 38.43
C LYS A 208 -4.23 2.18 38.46
N ALA A 209 -4.72 1.36 37.54
CA ALA A 209 -6.12 0.92 37.46
C ALA A 209 -6.18 -0.58 37.15
N GLY A 210 -6.43 -1.40 38.19
CA GLY A 210 -6.36 -2.85 38.07
C GLY A 210 -4.96 -3.32 37.63
N PRO A 211 -4.84 -4.12 36.55
CA PRO A 211 -3.55 -4.55 36.01
C PRO A 211 -2.88 -3.48 35.15
N PHE A 212 -3.54 -2.38 34.80
CA PHE A 212 -3.03 -1.39 33.86
C PHE A 212 -2.48 -0.13 34.53
N MET A 213 -1.54 0.51 33.84
CA MET A 213 -1.22 1.93 34.03
C MET A 213 -2.00 2.75 33.00
N VAL A 214 -2.91 3.61 33.45
CA VAL A 214 -3.79 4.39 32.58
C VAL A 214 -3.51 5.89 32.75
N PRO A 215 -3.64 6.73 31.71
CA PRO A 215 -3.48 8.17 31.84
C PRO A 215 -4.62 8.79 32.64
N ASP A 216 -4.29 9.75 33.51
CA ASP A 216 -5.27 10.55 34.25
C ASP A 216 -5.61 11.82 33.46
N LEU A 217 -6.74 11.76 32.76
CA LEU A 217 -7.25 12.85 31.95
C LEU A 217 -8.20 13.80 32.70
N GLY A 218 -8.41 13.61 34.02
CA GLY A 218 -9.33 14.46 34.80
C GLY A 218 -10.76 14.49 34.23
N GLY A 219 -11.20 13.39 33.60
CA GLY A 219 -12.52 13.26 32.96
C GLY A 219 -12.59 13.74 31.51
N LYS A 220 -11.51 14.30 30.94
CA LYS A 220 -11.46 14.64 29.51
C LYS A 220 -11.62 13.38 28.66
N GLN A 221 -12.40 13.50 27.59
CA GLN A 221 -12.64 12.45 26.60
C GLN A 221 -12.18 12.92 25.23
N ILE A 222 -11.54 12.04 24.48
CA ILE A 222 -10.98 12.35 23.16
C ILE A 222 -11.85 11.70 22.11
N LYS A 223 -12.75 12.50 21.53
CA LYS A 223 -13.64 12.06 20.46
C LYS A 223 -12.93 12.13 19.12
N LYS A 224 -12.89 11.01 18.39
CA LYS A 224 -12.31 10.97 17.05
C LYS A 224 -13.00 11.97 16.11
N ARG A 225 -12.27 12.45 15.11
CA ARG A 225 -12.80 13.31 14.05
C ARG A 225 -13.21 12.48 12.85
N VAL A 226 -14.31 12.87 12.24
CA VAL A 226 -14.92 12.15 11.12
C VAL A 226 -15.32 13.17 10.06
N CYS A 227 -15.02 12.90 8.80
CA CYS A 227 -15.61 13.61 7.67
C CYS A 227 -17.07 13.18 7.50
N PRO A 228 -18.07 14.01 7.85
CA PRO A 228 -19.46 13.55 7.89
C PRO A 228 -20.03 13.21 6.50
N ASP A 229 -19.46 13.77 5.44
CA ASP A 229 -19.87 13.59 4.05
C ASP A 229 -18.65 13.37 3.16
N LEU A 230 -18.49 12.15 2.64
CA LEU A 230 -17.37 11.86 1.73
C LEU A 230 -17.54 12.57 0.38
N ASN A 231 -18.77 12.92 -0.01
CA ASN A 231 -19.05 13.60 -1.29
C ASN A 231 -18.56 15.05 -1.30
N ARG A 232 -18.33 15.64 -0.13
CA ARG A 232 -17.80 17.01 0.01
C ARG A 232 -16.28 17.05 0.03
N ILE A 233 -15.63 15.89 0.16
CA ILE A 233 -14.17 15.80 0.11
C ILE A 233 -13.79 15.76 -1.37
N PRO A 234 -13.08 16.79 -1.87
CA PRO A 234 -12.59 16.78 -3.25
C PRO A 234 -11.79 15.51 -3.50
N ALA A 235 -12.10 14.84 -4.60
CA ALA A 235 -11.23 13.78 -5.08
C ALA A 235 -10.04 14.42 -5.82
N GLU A 236 -8.90 13.73 -5.84
CA GLU A 236 -7.70 14.16 -6.56
C GLU A 236 -7.46 13.22 -7.74
N PRO A 237 -7.93 13.55 -8.96
CA PRO A 237 -7.76 12.69 -10.12
C PRO A 237 -6.30 12.49 -10.52
N ALA A 238 -5.46 13.50 -10.31
CA ALA A 238 -4.02 13.41 -10.57
C ALA A 238 -3.29 12.83 -9.35
N GLU A 239 -3.78 11.70 -8.82
CA GLU A 239 -3.13 11.05 -7.68
C GLU A 239 -1.68 10.64 -8.03
N ILE A 240 -0.85 10.51 -6.98
CA ILE A 240 0.55 10.18 -7.15
C ILE A 240 0.70 8.71 -7.53
N VAL A 241 1.51 8.45 -8.56
CA VAL A 241 1.68 7.12 -9.14
C VAL A 241 3.10 6.62 -8.92
N PRO A 242 3.28 5.46 -8.25
CA PRO A 242 4.61 4.89 -8.01
C PRO A 242 5.41 4.67 -9.29
N ILE A 243 6.72 4.88 -9.28
CA ILE A 243 7.60 4.60 -10.44
C ILE A 243 8.03 3.14 -10.59
N CYS A 244 7.91 2.34 -9.54
CA CYS A 244 8.19 0.90 -9.58
C CYS A 244 6.98 0.12 -9.07
N ASP A 245 7.08 -1.21 -9.12
CA ASP A 245 5.99 -2.07 -8.69
C ASP A 245 5.78 -1.96 -7.17
N VAL A 246 4.52 -1.98 -6.76
CA VAL A 246 4.06 -1.86 -5.36
C VAL A 246 2.99 -2.91 -5.11
N VAL A 247 2.71 -3.23 -3.85
CA VAL A 247 1.76 -4.32 -3.51
C VAL A 247 0.38 -4.12 -4.15
N PHE A 248 -0.13 -2.89 -4.13
CA PHE A 248 -1.38 -2.53 -4.80
C PHE A 248 -1.15 -1.49 -5.90
N ASN A 249 -0.65 -1.97 -7.04
CA ASN A 249 -0.30 -1.13 -8.18
C ASN A 249 -1.49 -0.87 -9.12
N ARG A 250 -2.52 -0.17 -8.63
CA ARG A 250 -3.75 0.16 -9.35
C ARG A 250 -4.38 1.44 -8.79
N LEU A 251 -5.24 2.10 -9.57
CA LEU A 251 -6.04 3.24 -9.11
C LEU A 251 -6.99 2.76 -7.99
N ASN A 252 -6.96 3.45 -6.85
CA ASN A 252 -7.81 3.10 -5.72
C ASN A 252 -9.02 4.03 -5.62
N VAL A 253 -10.22 3.51 -5.88
CA VAL A 253 -11.47 4.28 -5.94
C VAL A 253 -12.26 4.05 -4.67
N GLU A 254 -12.21 4.99 -3.71
CA GLU A 254 -12.96 4.90 -2.46
C GLU A 254 -14.48 5.05 -2.72
N ILE A 255 -15.23 3.95 -2.69
CA ILE A 255 -16.70 3.99 -2.82
C ILE A 255 -17.39 4.19 -1.48
N ALA A 256 -16.77 3.72 -0.39
CA ALA A 256 -17.30 3.86 0.96
C ALA A 256 -16.21 3.72 2.03
N ARG A 257 -16.44 4.38 3.17
CA ARG A 257 -15.60 4.33 4.38
C ARG A 257 -16.41 3.77 5.54
N GLY A 258 -15.81 2.85 6.29
CA GLY A 258 -16.49 2.09 7.35
C GLY A 258 -17.22 0.86 6.81
N CYS A 259 -17.88 0.13 7.72
CA CYS A 259 -18.63 -1.09 7.41
C CYS A 259 -19.97 -1.08 8.18
N PRO A 260 -21.12 -1.42 7.57
CA PRO A 260 -22.41 -1.44 8.28
C PRO A 260 -22.63 -2.72 9.11
N GLN A 261 -21.69 -3.66 9.05
CA GLN A 261 -21.77 -4.97 9.69
C GLN A 261 -21.25 -4.92 11.12
N ASN A 262 -21.55 -5.92 11.95
CA ASN A 262 -21.32 -5.88 13.40
C ASN A 262 -20.43 -7.03 13.91
N CYS A 263 -19.39 -7.40 13.16
CA CYS A 263 -18.45 -8.46 13.55
C CYS A 263 -17.69 -8.07 14.84
N ARG A 264 -17.71 -8.94 15.84
CA ARG A 264 -17.25 -8.66 17.22
C ARG A 264 -15.74 -8.57 17.39
N PHE A 265 -14.97 -9.10 16.45
CA PHE A 265 -13.50 -9.06 16.45
C PHE A 265 -12.93 -7.87 15.68
N CYS A 266 -13.74 -7.17 14.89
CA CYS A 266 -13.23 -6.27 13.85
C CYS A 266 -13.00 -4.84 14.38
N GLN A 267 -11.76 -4.48 14.68
CA GLN A 267 -11.39 -3.12 15.10
C GLN A 267 -11.74 -2.03 14.06
N ALA A 268 -11.62 -2.36 12.77
CA ALA A 268 -11.92 -1.46 11.67
C ALA A 268 -13.38 -0.96 11.70
N LYS A 269 -14.30 -1.77 12.22
CA LYS A 269 -15.68 -1.35 12.43
C LYS A 269 -15.78 -0.18 13.40
N SER A 270 -15.09 -0.24 14.53
CA SER A 270 -15.09 0.84 15.53
C SER A 270 -14.34 2.07 15.04
N TYR A 271 -13.18 1.88 14.41
CA TYR A 271 -12.32 2.99 13.99
C TYR A 271 -12.89 3.78 12.81
N TYR A 272 -13.39 3.12 11.76
CA TYR A 272 -13.84 3.81 10.54
C TYR A 272 -15.34 4.16 10.52
N ALA A 273 -16.13 3.69 11.49
CA ALA A 273 -17.54 4.07 11.62
C ALA A 273 -17.72 5.60 11.79
N PRO A 274 -18.88 6.16 11.41
CA PRO A 274 -20.03 5.50 10.81
C PRO A 274 -19.79 5.12 9.33
N PHE A 275 -20.64 4.22 8.80
CA PHE A 275 -20.61 3.85 7.38
C PHE A 275 -21.06 5.03 6.53
N ARG A 276 -20.18 5.48 5.64
CA ARG A 276 -20.36 6.63 4.73
C ARG A 276 -19.96 6.21 3.33
N TYR A 277 -20.63 6.72 2.31
CA TYR A 277 -20.36 6.34 0.94
C TYR A 277 -20.38 7.53 -0.01
N ARG A 278 -19.75 7.37 -1.17
CA ARG A 278 -19.76 8.35 -2.27
C ARG A 278 -20.87 8.04 -3.25
N GLU A 279 -21.39 9.04 -3.92
CA GLU A 279 -22.42 8.89 -4.95
C GLU A 279 -21.83 8.30 -6.25
N PRO A 280 -22.57 7.45 -6.99
CA PRO A 280 -22.09 6.83 -8.22
C PRO A 280 -21.62 7.81 -9.31
N GLY A 281 -22.32 8.94 -9.50
CA GLY A 281 -21.96 9.94 -10.52
C GLY A 281 -20.53 10.47 -10.33
N PRO A 282 -20.22 11.13 -9.20
CA PRO A 282 -18.87 11.58 -8.89
C PRO A 282 -17.81 10.47 -8.92
N ILE A 283 -18.16 9.23 -8.57
CA ILE A 283 -17.24 8.08 -8.68
C ILE A 283 -16.89 7.81 -10.15
N LEU A 284 -17.86 7.83 -11.06
CA LEU A 284 -17.66 7.57 -12.48
C LEU A 284 -16.81 8.67 -13.13
N ASP A 285 -17.10 9.93 -12.80
CA ASP A 285 -16.30 11.07 -13.24
C ASP A 285 -14.86 10.95 -12.74
N PHE A 286 -14.68 10.65 -11.45
CA PHE A 286 -13.36 10.42 -10.86
C PHE A 286 -12.60 9.28 -11.54
N ILE A 287 -13.23 8.13 -11.83
CA ILE A 287 -12.59 7.02 -12.55
C ILE A 287 -12.08 7.50 -13.91
N LYS A 288 -12.91 8.18 -14.70
CA LYS A 288 -12.57 8.64 -16.04
C LYS A 288 -11.40 9.63 -16.01
N GLU A 289 -11.48 10.62 -15.14
CA GLU A 289 -10.45 11.65 -14.98
C GLU A 289 -9.14 11.07 -14.45
N SER A 290 -9.22 10.19 -13.45
CA SER A 290 -8.03 9.59 -12.83
C SER A 290 -7.30 8.66 -13.79
N LEU A 291 -8.01 7.82 -14.55
CA LEU A 291 -7.36 6.96 -15.56
C LEU A 291 -6.61 7.80 -16.59
N ALA A 292 -7.18 8.93 -17.03
CA ALA A 292 -6.53 9.86 -17.94
C ALA A 292 -5.33 10.59 -17.31
N ALA A 293 -5.40 10.95 -16.02
CA ALA A 293 -4.37 11.69 -15.32
C ALA A 293 -3.22 10.82 -14.78
N THR A 294 -3.45 9.53 -14.55
CA THR A 294 -2.48 8.60 -13.95
C THR A 294 -1.91 7.60 -14.94
N GLY A 295 -2.67 7.24 -15.98
CA GLY A 295 -2.30 6.18 -16.91
C GLY A 295 -2.41 4.77 -16.34
N TYR A 296 -3.12 4.57 -15.22
CA TYR A 296 -3.35 3.23 -14.67
C TYR A 296 -4.12 2.34 -15.66
N GLU A 297 -3.71 1.08 -15.74
CA GLU A 297 -4.34 0.02 -16.54
C GLU A 297 -5.44 -0.75 -15.77
N SER A 298 -5.60 -0.44 -14.48
CA SER A 298 -6.63 -1.05 -13.65
C SER A 298 -7.00 -0.21 -12.44
N PHE A 299 -8.19 -0.47 -11.90
CA PHE A 299 -8.65 0.16 -10.65
C PHE A 299 -9.35 -0.84 -9.71
N SER A 300 -9.51 -0.46 -8.44
CA SER A 300 -10.34 -1.22 -7.49
C SER A 300 -11.35 -0.33 -6.78
N LEU A 301 -12.57 -0.83 -6.64
CA LEU A 301 -13.61 -0.18 -5.84
C LEU A 301 -13.37 -0.48 -4.36
N ALA A 302 -12.69 0.42 -3.65
CA ALA A 302 -12.33 0.23 -2.25
C ALA A 302 -13.43 0.56 -1.27
N SER A 303 -13.70 -0.42 -0.40
CA SER A 303 -14.54 -0.35 0.77
C SER A 303 -14.20 -1.52 1.70
N LEU A 304 -14.53 -1.39 3.00
CA LEU A 304 -14.49 -2.52 3.94
C LEU A 304 -15.62 -3.53 3.69
N SER A 305 -16.68 -3.12 2.99
CA SER A 305 -17.76 -4.01 2.54
C SER A 305 -18.36 -3.48 1.25
N SER A 306 -17.78 -3.88 0.12
CA SER A 306 -18.22 -3.39 -1.20
C SER A 306 -19.62 -3.88 -1.55
N GLY A 307 -19.98 -5.10 -1.14
CA GLY A 307 -21.32 -5.65 -1.36
C GLY A 307 -22.45 -4.93 -0.62
N ASP A 308 -22.12 -4.17 0.43
CA ASP A 308 -23.08 -3.35 1.18
C ASP A 308 -23.23 -1.92 0.62
N TYR A 309 -22.44 -1.55 -0.39
CA TYR A 309 -22.52 -0.24 -1.03
C TYR A 309 -23.83 -0.10 -1.83
N PRO A 310 -24.69 0.90 -1.54
CA PRO A 310 -26.00 1.01 -2.18
C PRO A 310 -25.95 1.20 -3.70
N GLY A 311 -24.92 1.88 -4.23
CA GLY A 311 -24.78 2.16 -5.66
C GLY A 311 -24.02 1.09 -6.46
N LEU A 312 -23.77 -0.10 -5.90
CA LEU A 312 -22.87 -1.09 -6.53
C LEU A 312 -23.39 -1.57 -7.88
N ALA A 313 -24.68 -1.93 -7.97
CA ALA A 313 -25.29 -2.41 -9.20
C ALA A 313 -25.19 -1.35 -10.32
N GLU A 314 -25.41 -0.08 -9.99
CA GLU A 314 -25.31 1.01 -10.96
C GLU A 314 -23.87 1.20 -11.45
N LEU A 315 -22.89 1.22 -10.53
CA LEU A 315 -21.48 1.33 -10.94
C LEU A 315 -21.10 0.20 -11.90
N LEU A 316 -21.55 -1.03 -11.63
CA LEU A 316 -21.28 -2.18 -12.49
C LEU A 316 -21.87 -2.04 -13.89
N GLN A 317 -23.09 -1.51 -14.00
CA GLN A 317 -23.72 -1.27 -15.30
C GLN A 317 -23.06 -0.12 -16.07
N ARG A 318 -22.59 0.93 -15.40
CA ARG A 318 -22.07 2.16 -16.03
C ARG A 318 -20.58 2.13 -16.33
N ILE A 319 -19.75 1.48 -15.50
CA ILE A 319 -18.30 1.40 -15.69
C ILE A 319 -17.92 0.99 -17.14
N PRO A 320 -18.50 -0.07 -17.75
CA PRO A 320 -18.17 -0.48 -19.11
C PRO A 320 -18.40 0.59 -20.20
N THR A 321 -19.18 1.62 -19.90
CA THR A 321 -19.48 2.73 -20.84
C THR A 321 -18.48 3.87 -20.78
N ILE A 322 -17.69 3.96 -19.70
CA ILE A 322 -16.75 5.06 -19.47
C ILE A 322 -15.28 4.63 -19.52
N VAL A 323 -15.01 3.32 -19.46
CA VAL A 323 -13.65 2.77 -19.53
C VAL A 323 -13.42 2.01 -20.83
N GLN A 324 -12.18 2.06 -21.32
CA GLN A 324 -11.79 1.27 -22.50
C GLN A 324 -11.76 -0.23 -22.15
N PRO A 325 -12.00 -1.14 -23.11
CA PRO A 325 -12.05 -2.58 -22.87
C PRO A 325 -10.76 -3.19 -22.29
N ASP A 326 -9.61 -2.53 -22.43
CA ASP A 326 -8.33 -2.98 -21.88
C ASP A 326 -8.14 -2.63 -20.40
N ILE A 327 -8.97 -1.73 -19.84
CA ILE A 327 -8.94 -1.37 -18.43
C ILE A 327 -9.65 -2.43 -17.60
N SER A 328 -8.96 -3.01 -16.63
CA SER A 328 -9.55 -4.00 -15.72
C SER A 328 -9.96 -3.37 -14.38
N PHE A 329 -10.97 -3.92 -13.72
CA PHE A 329 -11.27 -3.53 -12.35
C PHE A 329 -11.58 -4.71 -11.45
N SER A 330 -11.46 -4.48 -10.14
CA SER A 330 -11.74 -5.48 -9.10
C SER A 330 -12.61 -4.92 -7.99
N ILE A 331 -13.38 -5.80 -7.34
CA ILE A 331 -14.22 -5.47 -6.19
C ILE A 331 -13.71 -6.29 -5.00
N PRO A 332 -12.84 -5.72 -4.15
CA PRO A 332 -12.42 -6.38 -2.93
C PRO A 332 -13.59 -6.51 -1.93
N SER A 333 -13.41 -7.36 -0.92
CA SER A 333 -14.26 -7.42 0.27
C SER A 333 -15.74 -7.75 -0.01
N LEU A 334 -16.00 -8.69 -0.93
CA LEU A 334 -17.34 -9.21 -1.20
C LEU A 334 -17.76 -10.24 -0.15
N ARG A 335 -18.96 -10.08 0.40
CA ARG A 335 -19.58 -11.10 1.26
C ARG A 335 -20.25 -12.16 0.40
N PRO A 336 -20.24 -13.44 0.82
CA PRO A 336 -20.89 -14.51 0.06
C PRO A 336 -22.36 -14.20 -0.27
N SER A 337 -23.10 -13.66 0.70
CA SER A 337 -24.51 -13.30 0.55
C SER A 337 -24.79 -12.13 -0.40
N THR A 338 -23.78 -11.34 -0.75
CA THR A 338 -23.92 -10.20 -1.67
C THR A 338 -23.59 -10.55 -3.12
N LEU A 339 -23.10 -11.76 -3.38
CA LEU A 339 -22.71 -12.20 -4.71
C LEU A 339 -23.94 -12.51 -5.57
N SER A 340 -24.02 -11.93 -6.76
CA SER A 340 -25.11 -12.19 -7.72
C SER A 340 -24.59 -12.56 -9.12
N ASP A 341 -25.47 -13.15 -9.94
CA ASP A 341 -25.17 -13.46 -11.33
C ASP A 341 -24.86 -12.22 -12.16
N GLU A 342 -25.63 -11.14 -11.97
CA GLU A 342 -25.41 -9.87 -12.66
C GLU A 342 -24.02 -9.31 -12.36
N MET A 343 -23.61 -9.34 -11.08
CA MET A 343 -22.28 -8.88 -10.67
C MET A 343 -21.16 -9.68 -11.31
N LEU A 344 -21.24 -11.02 -11.25
CA LEU A 344 -20.20 -11.87 -11.82
C LEU A 344 -20.18 -11.86 -13.35
N SER A 345 -21.34 -11.68 -14.00
CA SER A 345 -21.41 -11.51 -15.45
C SER A 345 -20.71 -10.22 -15.91
N THR A 346 -20.92 -9.11 -15.19
CA THR A 346 -20.23 -7.84 -15.44
C THR A 346 -18.73 -7.98 -15.22
N LEU A 347 -18.32 -8.57 -14.09
CA LEU A 347 -16.91 -8.80 -13.81
C LEU A 347 -16.26 -9.77 -14.80
N ALA A 348 -17.02 -10.70 -15.38
CA ALA A 348 -16.53 -11.63 -16.40
C ALA A 348 -16.21 -10.95 -17.74
N MET A 349 -16.77 -9.75 -18.01
CA MET A 349 -16.39 -8.93 -19.16
C MET A 349 -14.96 -8.40 -19.04
N PHE A 350 -14.43 -8.35 -17.82
CA PHE A 350 -13.08 -7.90 -17.50
C PHE A 350 -12.20 -9.07 -17.05
N ARG A 351 -10.95 -8.76 -16.68
CA ARG A 351 -10.00 -9.75 -16.18
C ARG A 351 -10.51 -10.43 -14.92
N LYS A 352 -10.71 -11.75 -14.97
CA LYS A 352 -11.10 -12.56 -13.81
C LYS A 352 -9.95 -12.65 -12.80
N THR A 353 -10.09 -11.97 -11.66
CA THR A 353 -9.23 -12.18 -10.47
C THR A 353 -9.71 -13.38 -9.65
N GLY A 354 -9.00 -13.82 -8.61
CA GLY A 354 -9.60 -14.79 -7.67
C GLY A 354 -10.83 -14.21 -6.97
N ILE A 355 -11.79 -15.04 -6.55
CA ILE A 355 -12.91 -14.64 -5.70
C ILE A 355 -12.57 -14.97 -4.24
N THR A 356 -12.82 -14.02 -3.34
CA THR A 356 -12.58 -14.18 -1.91
C THR A 356 -13.90 -14.47 -1.20
N ILE A 357 -13.96 -15.57 -0.46
CA ILE A 357 -15.07 -16.00 0.40
C ILE A 357 -14.53 -16.01 1.83
N VAL A 358 -15.16 -15.30 2.76
CA VAL A 358 -14.61 -15.09 4.11
C VAL A 358 -15.53 -15.64 5.19
N PRO A 359 -15.44 -16.94 5.53
CA PRO A 359 -16.22 -17.53 6.64
C PRO A 359 -15.71 -17.10 8.02
N GLU A 360 -14.40 -16.86 8.18
CA GLU A 360 -13.67 -16.63 9.45
C GLU A 360 -13.65 -17.84 10.40
N ALA A 361 -14.74 -18.60 10.50
CA ALA A 361 -14.84 -19.79 11.34
C ALA A 361 -15.47 -20.97 10.59
N GLY A 362 -15.12 -22.18 11.00
CA GLY A 362 -15.58 -23.43 10.37
C GLY A 362 -17.06 -23.76 10.65
N SER A 363 -17.50 -23.58 11.89
CA SER A 363 -18.87 -23.88 12.31
C SER A 363 -19.78 -22.64 12.23
N GLU A 364 -21.07 -22.85 11.97
CA GLU A 364 -22.07 -21.76 12.04
C GLU A 364 -22.21 -21.22 13.46
N ARG A 365 -22.02 -22.06 14.48
CA ARG A 365 -22.06 -21.66 15.89
C ARG A 365 -21.01 -20.58 16.17
N LEU A 366 -19.75 -20.85 15.85
CA LEU A 366 -18.66 -19.90 16.09
C LEU A 366 -18.78 -18.66 15.19
N ARG A 367 -19.32 -18.81 13.97
CA ARG A 367 -19.69 -17.66 13.12
C ARG A 367 -20.75 -16.76 13.75
N ARG A 368 -21.77 -17.31 14.42
CA ARG A 368 -22.74 -16.52 15.22
C ARG A 368 -22.09 -15.89 16.44
N ALA A 369 -21.24 -16.63 17.16
CA ALA A 369 -20.49 -16.15 18.32
C ALA A 369 -19.71 -14.87 18.00
N ILE A 370 -19.00 -14.82 16.87
CA ILE A 370 -18.26 -13.63 16.44
C ILE A 370 -19.11 -12.62 15.65
N ASN A 371 -20.41 -12.87 15.52
CA ASN A 371 -21.39 -12.10 14.75
C ASN A 371 -21.00 -11.89 13.27
N LYS A 372 -20.43 -12.93 12.66
CA LYS A 372 -20.18 -13.06 11.23
C LYS A 372 -21.26 -13.97 10.64
N ASN A 373 -22.47 -13.43 10.50
CA ASN A 373 -23.68 -14.17 10.12
C ASN A 373 -23.67 -14.60 8.66
N VAL A 374 -22.85 -15.61 8.35
CA VAL A 374 -22.77 -16.28 7.05
C VAL A 374 -23.03 -17.77 7.29
N THR A 375 -24.05 -18.31 6.65
CA THR A 375 -24.44 -19.72 6.71
C THR A 375 -23.64 -20.57 5.73
N ASP A 376 -23.58 -21.88 5.96
CA ASP A 376 -23.00 -22.83 5.00
C ASP A 376 -23.71 -22.73 3.65
N ALA A 377 -25.05 -22.58 3.66
CA ALA A 377 -25.87 -22.47 2.46
C ALA A 377 -25.48 -21.25 1.59
N GLU A 378 -25.27 -20.09 2.20
CA GLU A 378 -24.81 -18.88 1.49
C GLU A 378 -23.41 -19.05 0.90
N ILE A 379 -22.51 -19.77 1.58
CA ILE A 379 -21.17 -20.08 1.07
C ILE A 379 -21.29 -20.96 -0.18
N PHE A 380 -22.06 -22.05 -0.12
CA PHE A 380 -22.24 -22.94 -1.26
C PHE A 380 -22.92 -22.23 -2.43
N GLN A 381 -23.95 -21.43 -2.17
CA GLN A 381 -24.61 -20.63 -3.19
C GLN A 381 -23.63 -19.68 -3.89
N ALA A 382 -22.81 -18.95 -3.13
CA ALA A 382 -21.80 -18.05 -3.70
C ALA A 382 -20.80 -18.79 -4.60
N LEU A 383 -20.35 -19.98 -4.18
CA LEU A 383 -19.45 -20.82 -4.99
C LEU A 383 -20.12 -21.31 -6.27
N GLU A 384 -21.39 -21.70 -6.23
CA GLU A 384 -22.13 -22.12 -7.41
C GLU A 384 -22.31 -20.99 -8.43
N ILE A 385 -22.61 -19.77 -7.97
CA ILE A 385 -22.66 -18.59 -8.85
C ILE A 385 -21.27 -18.36 -9.46
N ALA A 386 -20.20 -18.39 -8.66
CA ALA A 386 -18.82 -18.22 -9.16
C ALA A 386 -18.46 -19.26 -10.23
N TRP A 387 -18.79 -20.54 -10.02
CA TRP A 387 -18.46 -21.60 -10.98
C TRP A 387 -19.25 -21.51 -12.28
N ARG A 388 -20.52 -21.06 -12.26
CA ARG A 388 -21.28 -20.79 -13.48
C ARG A 388 -20.60 -19.75 -14.38
N HIS A 389 -19.95 -18.75 -13.77
CA HIS A 389 -19.14 -17.74 -14.46
C HIS A 389 -17.68 -18.16 -14.67
N ARG A 390 -17.34 -19.45 -14.50
CA ARG A 390 -16.01 -20.04 -14.70
C ARG A 390 -14.91 -19.46 -13.80
N TRP A 391 -15.22 -19.02 -12.58
CA TRP A 391 -14.21 -18.70 -11.58
C TRP A 391 -13.61 -19.98 -10.99
N GLN A 392 -12.30 -20.15 -11.09
CA GLN A 392 -11.61 -21.37 -10.62
C GLN A 392 -10.74 -21.14 -9.38
N LYS A 393 -10.29 -19.90 -9.17
CA LYS A 393 -9.43 -19.50 -8.04
C LYS A 393 -10.29 -18.93 -6.92
N ILE A 394 -10.36 -19.65 -5.80
CA ILE A 394 -11.07 -19.23 -4.60
C ILE A 394 -10.05 -18.91 -3.50
N LYS A 395 -10.28 -17.84 -2.73
CA LYS A 395 -9.52 -17.54 -1.51
C LYS A 395 -10.44 -17.63 -0.30
N MET A 396 -10.01 -18.29 0.76
CA MET A 396 -10.74 -18.41 2.02
C MET A 396 -9.86 -18.05 3.21
N TYR A 397 -10.43 -17.37 4.19
CA TYR A 397 -9.73 -16.95 5.41
C TYR A 397 -10.45 -17.50 6.64
N PHE A 398 -9.65 -18.04 7.57
CA PHE A 398 -10.09 -18.55 8.85
C PHE A 398 -9.24 -17.96 9.97
N MET A 399 -9.87 -17.76 11.12
CA MET A 399 -9.25 -17.35 12.37
C MET A 399 -9.23 -18.54 13.34
N LEU A 400 -8.14 -18.68 14.09
CA LEU A 400 -7.92 -19.73 15.09
C LEU A 400 -7.74 -19.10 16.47
N GLY A 401 -8.21 -19.78 17.50
CA GLY A 401 -8.15 -19.30 18.89
C GLY A 401 -9.21 -18.26 19.22
N LEU A 402 -10.37 -18.29 18.55
CA LEU A 402 -11.49 -17.41 18.88
C LEU A 402 -12.07 -17.76 20.28
N PRO A 403 -12.68 -16.80 20.99
CA PRO A 403 -13.23 -17.06 22.32
C PRO A 403 -14.35 -18.11 22.29
N GLY A 404 -14.18 -19.19 23.05
CA GLY A 404 -15.16 -20.30 23.08
C GLY A 404 -15.07 -21.26 21.87
N GLU A 405 -14.00 -21.19 21.08
CA GLU A 405 -13.68 -22.16 20.02
C GLU A 405 -13.33 -23.52 20.61
N THR A 406 -13.95 -24.58 20.08
CA THR A 406 -13.68 -25.97 20.46
C THR A 406 -12.97 -26.72 19.34
N MET A 407 -12.48 -27.94 19.63
CA MET A 407 -11.83 -28.76 18.60
C MET A 407 -12.83 -29.17 17.50
N GLU A 408 -14.11 -29.33 17.82
CA GLU A 408 -15.18 -29.58 16.84
C GLU A 408 -15.31 -28.43 15.84
N ASP A 409 -15.08 -27.17 16.26
CA ASP A 409 -15.09 -26.03 15.35
C ASP A 409 -13.89 -26.04 14.39
N ILE A 410 -12.73 -26.50 14.85
CA ILE A 410 -11.54 -26.72 14.02
C ILE A 410 -11.79 -27.85 13.02
N GLU A 411 -12.41 -28.95 13.46
CA GLU A 411 -12.80 -30.03 12.54
C GLU A 411 -13.86 -29.58 11.53
N ALA A 412 -14.78 -28.68 11.93
CA ALA A 412 -15.78 -28.12 11.02
C ALA A 412 -15.16 -27.35 9.84
N ILE A 413 -13.97 -26.74 10.02
CA ILE A 413 -13.20 -26.16 8.90
C ILE A 413 -12.85 -27.24 7.87
N VAL A 414 -12.31 -28.38 8.34
CA VAL A 414 -11.94 -29.50 7.47
C VAL A 414 -13.15 -30.01 6.72
N LEU A 415 -14.26 -30.24 7.43
CA LEU A 415 -15.51 -30.72 6.85
C LEU A 415 -16.09 -29.74 5.81
N LEU A 416 -16.05 -28.44 6.08
CA LEU A 416 -16.50 -27.42 5.13
C LEU A 416 -15.69 -27.46 3.84
N LEU A 417 -14.35 -27.49 3.94
CA LEU A 417 -13.47 -27.57 2.77
C LEU A 417 -13.67 -28.88 1.99
N GLU A 418 -13.83 -30.00 2.67
CA GLU A 418 -14.09 -31.30 2.04
C GLU A 418 -15.44 -31.31 1.31
N LYS A 419 -16.49 -30.70 1.89
CA LYS A 419 -17.78 -30.52 1.22
C LYS A 419 -17.65 -29.67 -0.05
N ILE A 420 -16.88 -28.57 0.01
CA ILE A 420 -16.62 -27.72 -1.17
C ILE A 420 -15.90 -28.50 -2.28
N LEU A 421 -14.85 -29.26 -1.91
CA LEU A 421 -14.12 -30.11 -2.86
C LEU A 421 -15.01 -31.20 -3.48
N ALA A 422 -15.87 -31.83 -2.67
CA ALA A 422 -16.83 -32.82 -3.14
C ALA A 422 -17.84 -32.20 -4.11
N LEU A 423 -18.40 -31.04 -3.78
CA LEU A 423 -19.34 -30.32 -4.63
C LEU A 423 -18.69 -29.94 -5.97
N ALA A 424 -17.45 -29.45 -5.97
CA ALA A 424 -16.71 -29.13 -7.19
C ALA A 424 -16.47 -30.37 -8.07
N ARG A 425 -16.18 -31.54 -7.47
CA ARG A 425 -16.05 -32.81 -8.20
C ARG A 425 -17.36 -33.24 -8.84
N THR A 426 -18.48 -33.18 -8.11
CA THR A 426 -19.81 -33.52 -8.64
C THR A 426 -20.19 -32.61 -9.80
N ARG A 427 -19.81 -31.32 -9.74
CA ARG A 427 -20.04 -30.35 -10.82
C ARG A 427 -18.98 -30.40 -11.92
N GLN A 428 -18.00 -31.30 -11.83
CA GLN A 428 -16.87 -31.44 -12.76
C GLN A 428 -16.09 -30.12 -12.97
N VAL A 429 -16.00 -29.30 -11.93
CA VAL A 429 -15.29 -28.02 -11.96
C VAL A 429 -13.88 -28.20 -11.43
N ARG A 430 -12.89 -27.78 -12.22
CA ARG A 430 -11.50 -27.68 -11.74
C ARG A 430 -11.35 -26.44 -10.87
N ILE A 431 -10.95 -26.65 -9.61
CA ILE A 431 -10.77 -25.58 -8.63
C ILE A 431 -9.38 -25.60 -8.00
N ASN A 432 -8.93 -24.43 -7.57
CA ASN A 432 -7.81 -24.23 -6.67
C ASN A 432 -8.28 -23.27 -5.56
N ILE A 433 -8.16 -23.71 -4.31
CA ILE A 433 -8.56 -22.93 -3.14
C ILE A 433 -7.31 -22.59 -2.36
N HIS A 434 -7.03 -21.30 -2.22
CA HIS A 434 -6.04 -20.80 -1.28
C HIS A 434 -6.74 -20.54 0.06
N VAL A 435 -6.25 -21.15 1.13
CA VAL A 435 -6.83 -21.08 2.47
C VAL A 435 -5.80 -20.53 3.43
N SER A 436 -6.09 -19.37 4.03
CA SER A 436 -5.22 -18.72 4.99
C SER A 436 -5.79 -18.83 6.41
N PHE A 437 -4.91 -19.18 7.36
CA PHE A 437 -5.21 -19.37 8.77
C PHE A 437 -4.44 -18.35 9.62
N SER A 438 -5.18 -17.48 10.31
CA SER A 438 -4.62 -16.44 11.17
C SER A 438 -4.96 -16.69 12.64
N ALA A 439 -4.07 -16.31 13.56
CA ALA A 439 -4.35 -16.33 14.99
C ALA A 439 -5.25 -15.15 15.37
N PHE A 440 -6.25 -15.39 16.22
CA PHE A 440 -7.06 -14.31 16.78
C PHE A 440 -6.21 -13.42 17.71
N VAL A 441 -6.30 -12.11 17.48
CA VAL A 441 -5.70 -11.06 18.31
C VAL A 441 -6.84 -10.21 18.88
N PRO A 442 -7.06 -10.19 20.21
CA PRO A 442 -8.01 -9.27 20.81
C PRO A 442 -7.55 -7.83 20.60
N LYS A 443 -8.42 -6.99 20.04
CA LYS A 443 -8.10 -5.60 19.69
C LYS A 443 -8.87 -4.59 20.56
N PRO A 444 -8.27 -3.45 20.91
CA PRO A 444 -8.95 -2.40 21.67
C PRO A 444 -10.16 -1.86 20.90
N HIS A 445 -11.17 -1.40 21.63
CA HIS A 445 -12.45 -0.92 21.11
C HIS A 445 -13.24 -1.96 20.29
N THR A 446 -13.05 -3.25 20.55
CA THR A 446 -13.90 -4.31 19.99
C THR A 446 -14.69 -5.00 21.10
N PRO A 447 -15.85 -5.62 20.80
CA PRO A 447 -16.52 -6.46 21.78
C PRO A 447 -15.62 -7.56 22.36
N LEU A 448 -14.66 -8.09 21.58
CA LEU A 448 -13.74 -9.13 22.08
C LEU A 448 -12.50 -8.58 22.80
N GLN A 449 -12.42 -7.28 23.12
CA GLN A 449 -11.25 -6.69 23.81
C GLN A 449 -10.95 -7.31 25.20
N TRP A 450 -11.97 -7.88 25.86
CA TRP A 450 -11.84 -8.56 27.14
C TRP A 450 -11.35 -10.01 27.03
N ALA A 451 -11.45 -10.63 25.87
CA ALA A 451 -11.14 -12.05 25.72
C ALA A 451 -9.66 -12.35 25.99
N ALA A 452 -9.39 -13.53 26.56
CA ALA A 452 -8.05 -14.10 26.53
C ALA A 452 -7.61 -14.41 25.09
N ARG A 453 -6.31 -14.39 24.87
CA ARG A 453 -5.68 -14.94 23.67
C ARG A 453 -5.29 -16.39 23.93
N ALA A 454 -5.57 -17.29 22.99
CA ALA A 454 -5.06 -18.67 23.01
C ALA A 454 -3.52 -18.70 23.10
N SER A 455 -2.94 -19.74 23.69
CA SER A 455 -1.49 -19.87 23.80
C SER A 455 -0.83 -20.17 22.44
N VAL A 456 0.49 -19.93 22.31
CA VAL A 456 1.22 -20.30 21.08
C VAL A 456 1.14 -21.81 20.85
N ALA A 457 1.39 -22.62 21.88
CA ALA A 457 1.34 -24.08 21.79
C ALA A 457 -0.03 -24.61 21.35
N GLU A 458 -1.13 -24.06 21.91
CA GLU A 458 -2.49 -24.44 21.52
C GLU A 458 -2.79 -24.11 20.05
N LEU A 459 -2.39 -22.94 19.58
CA LEU A 459 -2.56 -22.55 18.18
C LEU A 459 -1.73 -23.43 17.24
N GLU A 460 -0.49 -23.74 17.60
CA GLU A 460 0.38 -24.64 16.84
C GLU A 460 -0.20 -26.05 16.75
N GLU A 461 -0.79 -26.56 17.83
CA GLU A 461 -1.49 -27.85 17.84
C GLU A 461 -2.66 -27.87 16.85
N LYS A 462 -3.50 -26.83 16.88
CA LYS A 462 -4.63 -26.65 15.94
C LYS A 462 -4.14 -26.55 14.49
N MET A 463 -3.09 -25.78 14.24
CA MET A 463 -2.48 -25.65 12.91
C MET A 463 -1.88 -26.98 12.43
N ALA A 464 -1.22 -27.73 13.30
CA ALA A 464 -0.67 -29.05 12.99
C ALA A 464 -1.77 -30.05 12.61
N LEU A 465 -2.90 -30.03 13.33
CA LEU A 465 -4.08 -30.84 12.99
C LEU A 465 -4.61 -30.49 11.59
N LEU A 466 -4.86 -29.20 11.32
CA LEU A 466 -5.35 -28.73 10.02
C LEU A 466 -4.39 -29.13 8.89
N LYS A 467 -3.08 -28.91 9.08
CA LYS A 467 -2.05 -29.30 8.12
C LYS A 467 -2.05 -30.80 7.86
N LYS A 468 -2.12 -31.63 8.92
CA LYS A 468 -2.16 -33.10 8.81
C LYS A 468 -3.40 -33.57 8.04
N ARG A 469 -4.57 -33.00 8.33
CA ARG A 469 -5.84 -33.39 7.72
C ARG A 469 -5.98 -32.91 6.27
N LEU A 470 -5.53 -31.69 5.97
CA LEU A 470 -5.77 -31.04 4.69
C LEU A 470 -4.67 -31.30 3.64
N LYS A 471 -3.43 -31.65 4.05
CA LYS A 471 -2.29 -31.88 3.12
C LYS A 471 -2.56 -32.93 2.04
N ARG A 472 -3.48 -33.87 2.27
CA ARG A 472 -3.88 -34.88 1.27
C ARG A 472 -4.62 -34.29 0.05
N HIS A 473 -5.16 -33.08 0.17
CA HIS A 473 -5.95 -32.43 -0.88
C HIS A 473 -5.07 -31.51 -1.74
N LYS A 474 -4.61 -32.00 -2.90
CA LYS A 474 -3.73 -31.26 -3.83
C LYS A 474 -4.33 -29.96 -4.40
N ASN A 475 -5.65 -29.77 -4.29
CA ASN A 475 -6.35 -28.58 -4.75
C ASN A 475 -6.41 -27.46 -3.70
N LEU A 476 -5.90 -27.70 -2.49
CA LEU A 476 -5.80 -26.72 -1.43
C LEU A 476 -4.36 -26.22 -1.34
N ASP A 477 -4.21 -24.91 -1.38
CA ASP A 477 -3.00 -24.19 -1.05
C ASP A 477 -3.17 -23.61 0.35
N LEU A 478 -2.37 -24.06 1.33
CA LEU A 478 -2.57 -23.77 2.74
C LEU A 478 -1.52 -22.78 3.23
N ASP A 479 -1.96 -21.65 3.75
CA ASP A 479 -1.13 -20.60 4.31
C ASP A 479 -1.42 -20.45 5.82
N PHE A 480 -0.39 -20.49 6.65
CA PHE A 480 -0.51 -20.45 8.11
C PHE A 480 0.33 -19.30 8.65
N HIS A 481 -0.32 -18.32 9.26
CA HIS A 481 0.36 -17.19 9.88
C HIS A 481 1.01 -17.59 11.21
N SER A 482 2.11 -16.93 11.57
CA SER A 482 2.85 -17.18 12.81
C SER A 482 2.02 -16.90 14.06
N ALA A 483 1.82 -17.94 14.89
CA ALA A 483 1.19 -17.81 16.20
C ALA A 483 2.02 -16.88 17.12
N SER A 484 3.34 -17.04 17.12
CA SER A 484 4.25 -16.21 17.94
C SER A 484 4.19 -14.73 17.59
N ARG A 485 4.09 -14.37 16.31
CA ARG A 485 3.87 -12.98 15.88
C ARG A 485 2.55 -12.42 16.43
N GLY A 486 1.47 -13.20 16.36
CA GLY A 486 0.18 -12.80 16.93
C GLY A 486 0.21 -12.60 18.46
N LEU A 487 1.14 -13.25 19.17
CA LEU A 487 1.37 -12.98 20.61
C LEU A 487 1.92 -11.56 20.80
N ILE A 488 2.94 -11.20 20.03
CA ILE A 488 3.55 -9.86 20.09
C ILE A 488 2.54 -8.80 19.72
N GLU A 489 1.79 -9.01 18.63
CA GLU A 489 0.74 -8.09 18.21
C GLU A 489 -0.33 -7.89 19.30
N THR A 490 -0.63 -8.92 20.09
CA THR A 490 -1.59 -8.80 21.22
C THR A 490 -1.02 -7.93 22.34
N VAL A 491 0.24 -8.15 22.72
CA VAL A 491 0.92 -7.33 23.74
C VAL A 491 0.99 -5.88 23.29
N LEU A 492 1.37 -5.62 22.04
CA LEU A 492 1.45 -4.26 21.50
C LEU A 492 0.08 -3.61 21.32
N ALA A 493 -0.99 -4.36 21.05
CA ALA A 493 -2.33 -3.81 20.87
C ALA A 493 -3.06 -3.53 22.20
N ARG A 494 -2.87 -4.37 23.22
CA ARG A 494 -3.57 -4.29 24.52
C ARG A 494 -2.72 -3.71 25.65
N GLY A 495 -1.44 -3.49 25.41
CA GLY A 495 -0.51 -3.03 26.44
C GLY A 495 -0.75 -1.59 26.90
N ASP A 496 -0.15 -1.26 28.04
CA ASP A 496 -0.07 0.11 28.55
C ASP A 496 1.33 0.72 28.35
N ALA A 497 1.62 1.80 29.07
CA ALA A 497 2.91 2.50 29.03
C ALA A 497 4.13 1.59 29.30
N ARG A 498 3.98 0.46 30.02
CA ARG A 498 5.08 -0.51 30.26
C ARG A 498 5.60 -1.11 28.95
N VAL A 499 4.75 -1.25 27.95
CA VAL A 499 5.15 -1.78 26.63
C VAL A 499 6.14 -0.85 25.91
N GLY A 500 6.18 0.44 26.27
CA GLY A 500 7.18 1.36 25.75
C GLY A 500 8.62 0.89 26.02
N GLU A 501 8.90 0.37 27.21
CA GLU A 501 10.25 -0.15 27.54
C GLU A 501 10.54 -1.44 26.76
N ILE A 502 9.58 -2.36 26.65
CA ILE A 502 9.70 -3.57 25.84
C ILE A 502 10.05 -3.21 24.39
N LEU A 503 9.34 -2.24 23.79
CA LEU A 503 9.61 -1.76 22.43
C LEU A 503 11.02 -1.18 22.28
N LEU A 504 11.45 -0.34 23.22
CA LEU A 504 12.77 0.28 23.19
C LEU A 504 13.89 -0.76 23.31
N GLN A 505 13.72 -1.74 24.19
CA GLN A 505 14.69 -2.83 24.38
C GLN A 505 14.72 -3.78 23.20
N ALA A 506 13.56 -4.13 22.63
CA ALA A 506 13.50 -4.93 21.41
C ALA A 506 14.24 -4.24 20.27
N PHE A 507 13.97 -2.95 20.04
CA PHE A 507 14.66 -2.15 19.02
C PHE A 507 16.18 -2.09 19.25
N ARG A 508 16.63 -1.84 20.48
CA ARG A 508 18.07 -1.84 20.84
C ARG A 508 18.75 -3.19 20.62
N ARG A 509 18.00 -4.29 20.69
CA ARG A 509 18.46 -5.65 20.39
C ARG A 509 18.36 -6.00 18.89
N GLY A 510 18.01 -5.04 18.04
CA GLY A 510 17.98 -5.16 16.58
C GLY A 510 16.61 -5.51 15.98
N GLU A 511 15.54 -5.57 16.78
CA GLU A 511 14.20 -5.84 16.23
C GLU A 511 13.70 -4.67 15.39
N THR A 512 13.51 -4.94 14.10
CA THR A 512 12.89 -4.06 13.10
C THR A 512 12.16 -4.94 12.10
N PHE A 513 11.21 -4.38 11.34
CA PHE A 513 10.40 -5.12 10.38
C PHE A 513 9.73 -6.36 10.97
N SER A 514 9.25 -6.30 12.22
CA SER A 514 8.69 -7.44 12.96
C SER A 514 7.42 -8.03 12.30
N ALA A 515 6.81 -7.32 11.35
CA ALA A 515 5.75 -7.83 10.49
C ALA A 515 6.23 -8.85 9.43
N TRP A 516 7.54 -8.95 9.17
CA TRP A 516 8.12 -9.77 8.11
C TRP A 516 8.76 -11.03 8.69
N ASP A 517 8.47 -12.20 8.12
CA ASP A 517 8.95 -13.51 8.64
C ASP A 517 10.47 -13.58 8.76
N ILE A 518 11.18 -13.00 7.80
CA ILE A 518 12.64 -13.06 7.72
C ILE A 518 13.36 -12.17 8.76
N HIS A 519 12.67 -11.20 9.36
CA HIS A 519 13.26 -10.22 10.29
C HIS A 519 12.71 -10.34 11.71
N PHE A 520 11.78 -11.27 11.95
CA PHE A 520 11.12 -11.43 13.24
C PHE A 520 11.88 -12.43 14.14
N HIS A 521 12.55 -11.94 15.19
CA HIS A 521 13.27 -12.81 16.14
C HIS A 521 12.46 -12.99 17.43
N PHE A 522 11.58 -13.99 17.43
CA PHE A 522 10.73 -14.31 18.57
C PHE A 522 11.48 -14.45 19.93
N PRO A 523 12.67 -15.07 20.03
CA PRO A 523 13.36 -15.21 21.31
C PRO A 523 13.62 -13.87 22.03
N VAL A 524 13.90 -12.80 21.28
CA VAL A 524 14.08 -11.46 21.84
C VAL A 524 12.80 -10.99 22.54
N TRP A 525 11.67 -11.14 21.86
CA TRP A 525 10.38 -10.73 22.40
C TRP A 525 9.91 -11.60 23.57
N GLU A 526 10.12 -12.92 23.48
CA GLU A 526 9.74 -13.87 24.53
C GLU A 526 10.45 -13.55 25.85
N GLU A 527 11.76 -13.29 25.80
CA GLU A 527 12.54 -12.87 26.96
C GLU A 527 12.00 -11.56 27.55
N LEU A 528 11.81 -10.54 26.73
CA LEU A 528 11.36 -9.21 27.19
C LEU A 528 9.95 -9.26 27.80
N ILE A 529 9.03 -10.01 27.19
CA ILE A 529 7.66 -10.17 27.72
C ILE A 529 7.68 -10.92 29.06
N GLY A 530 8.57 -11.91 29.22
CA GLY A 530 8.75 -12.66 30.45
C GLY A 530 9.33 -11.82 31.61
N LEU A 531 10.26 -10.90 31.31
CA LEU A 531 10.91 -10.04 32.30
C LEU A 531 10.06 -8.84 32.74
N GLU A 532 9.35 -8.20 31.81
CA GLU A 532 8.70 -6.89 32.00
C GLU A 532 7.19 -6.97 32.30
N THR A 533 6.69 -8.15 32.72
CA THR A 533 5.27 -8.38 33.04
C THR A 533 4.30 -8.14 31.87
N GLY A 534 4.66 -8.51 30.63
CA GLY A 534 3.76 -8.36 29.47
C GLY A 534 2.73 -9.50 29.29
N ALA A 535 2.86 -10.57 30.07
CA ALA A 535 1.99 -11.76 29.97
C ALA A 535 0.56 -11.51 30.47
N ASP A 536 0.37 -10.53 31.36
CA ASP A 536 -0.96 -10.13 31.87
C ASP A 536 -1.87 -9.64 30.71
N PHE A 537 -1.31 -8.98 29.70
CA PHE A 537 -2.01 -8.51 28.50
C PHE A 537 -2.58 -9.63 27.60
N LEU A 538 -2.23 -10.89 27.85
CA LEU A 538 -2.76 -12.05 27.12
C LEU A 538 -4.02 -12.63 27.78
N SER A 539 -4.32 -12.21 29.01
CA SER A 539 -5.40 -12.77 29.84
C SER A 539 -6.79 -12.31 29.42
N GLU A 540 -7.80 -12.97 29.98
CA GLU A 540 -9.17 -12.48 30.00
C GLU A 540 -9.32 -11.40 31.08
N PHE A 541 -10.11 -10.36 30.79
CA PHE A 541 -10.32 -9.24 31.71
C PHE A 541 -11.78 -9.14 32.16
N PRO A 542 -12.03 -8.75 33.43
CA PRO A 542 -13.36 -8.37 33.91
C PRO A 542 -13.99 -7.25 33.07
N LEU A 543 -15.32 -7.28 32.92
CA LEU A 543 -16.05 -6.32 32.07
C LEU A 543 -15.97 -4.86 32.55
N ASP A 544 -15.71 -4.65 33.84
CA ASP A 544 -15.53 -3.36 34.51
C ASP A 544 -14.08 -2.84 34.47
N THR A 545 -13.13 -3.61 33.93
CA THR A 545 -11.70 -3.22 33.81
C THR A 545 -11.54 -1.88 33.10
N GLU A 546 -10.89 -0.90 33.74
CA GLU A 546 -10.49 0.37 33.11
C GLU A 546 -9.27 0.14 32.22
N PHE A 547 -9.42 0.38 30.91
CA PHE A 547 -8.38 0.17 29.91
C PHE A 547 -7.60 1.45 29.59
N PRO A 548 -6.33 1.33 29.17
CA PRO A 548 -5.49 2.48 28.81
C PRO A 548 -5.97 3.24 27.56
N TRP A 549 -7.02 2.79 26.87
CA TRP A 549 -7.64 3.48 25.73
C TRP A 549 -9.07 3.97 25.98
N ASP A 550 -9.64 3.75 27.18
CA ASP A 550 -11.06 4.06 27.46
C ASP A 550 -11.42 5.54 27.34
N PHE A 551 -10.44 6.45 27.49
CA PHE A 551 -10.64 7.87 27.29
C PHE A 551 -10.87 8.27 25.82
N ILE A 552 -10.69 7.34 24.88
CA ILE A 552 -10.83 7.55 23.44
C ILE A 552 -12.22 7.11 22.99
N GLN A 553 -12.94 8.03 22.37
CA GLN A 553 -14.28 7.81 21.86
C GLN A 553 -14.23 7.58 20.34
N LEU A 554 -14.00 6.31 19.94
CA LEU A 554 -13.97 5.92 18.53
C LEU A 554 -15.36 5.81 17.91
N ASN A 555 -16.25 4.95 18.41
CA ASN A 555 -17.61 4.88 17.86
C ASN A 555 -18.60 4.29 18.85
N PHE A 556 -18.29 3.13 19.42
CA PHE A 556 -19.20 2.45 20.32
C PHE A 556 -18.98 2.85 21.76
N HIS A 557 -20.06 2.90 22.52
CA HIS A 557 -19.99 3.02 23.98
C HIS A 557 -19.47 1.71 24.57
N LYS A 558 -18.60 1.79 25.59
CA LYS A 558 -18.07 0.61 26.27
C LYS A 558 -19.15 -0.34 26.82
N PRO A 559 -20.27 0.13 27.41
CA PRO A 559 -21.37 -0.75 27.80
C PRO A 559 -21.97 -1.57 26.64
N TYR A 560 -22.06 -0.99 25.45
CA TYR A 560 -22.52 -1.72 24.26
C TYR A 560 -21.52 -2.81 23.85
N LEU A 561 -20.22 -2.52 23.90
CA LEU A 561 -19.18 -3.52 23.63
C LEU A 561 -19.25 -4.68 24.63
N ALA A 562 -19.47 -4.39 25.92
CA ALA A 562 -19.60 -5.41 26.96
C ALA A 562 -20.83 -6.29 26.77
N GLU A 563 -21.95 -5.71 26.33
CA GLU A 563 -23.16 -6.45 25.98
C GLU A 563 -22.94 -7.37 24.77
N GLU A 564 -22.28 -6.88 23.72
CA GLU A 564 -21.91 -7.72 22.57
C GLU A 564 -20.93 -8.83 22.95
N TYR A 565 -20.06 -8.62 23.94
CA TYR A 565 -19.21 -9.66 24.48
C TYR A 565 -20.02 -10.76 25.18
N ARG A 566 -21.02 -10.41 26.01
CA ARG A 566 -21.92 -11.41 26.63
C ARG A 566 -22.65 -12.25 25.58
N ARG A 567 -23.24 -11.58 24.59
CA ARG A 567 -23.90 -12.25 23.45
C ARG A 567 -22.96 -13.16 22.66
N SER A 568 -21.67 -12.80 22.58
CA SER A 568 -20.65 -13.67 21.99
C SER A 568 -20.48 -14.98 22.75
N ARG A 569 -20.63 -14.97 24.09
CA ARG A 569 -20.51 -16.16 24.94
C ARG A 569 -21.75 -17.05 24.88
N GLU A 570 -22.88 -16.48 24.50
CA GLU A 570 -24.17 -17.16 24.39
C GLU A 570 -24.52 -17.56 22.94
N ASP A 571 -23.59 -17.37 22.00
CA ASP A 571 -23.77 -17.59 20.55
C ASP A 571 -24.95 -16.79 19.94
N GLU A 572 -25.35 -15.69 20.60
CA GLU A 572 -26.45 -14.84 20.18
C GLU A 572 -26.05 -13.88 19.06
N VAL A 573 -26.95 -13.70 18.10
CA VAL A 573 -26.71 -12.88 16.91
C VAL A 573 -27.23 -11.46 17.10
N THR A 574 -26.42 -10.49 16.69
CA THR A 574 -26.84 -9.09 16.58
C THR A 574 -27.00 -8.71 15.11
N ARG A 575 -28.20 -8.26 14.72
CA ARG A 575 -28.50 -7.89 13.33
C ARG A 575 -27.57 -6.75 12.85
N PRO A 576 -27.27 -6.68 11.54
CA PRO A 576 -26.46 -5.60 10.97
C PRO A 576 -27.14 -4.22 11.10
N CYS A 577 -26.35 -3.14 11.02
CA CYS A 577 -26.87 -1.77 11.17
C CYS A 577 -27.82 -1.35 10.02
N ARG A 578 -27.76 -2.03 8.87
CA ARG A 578 -28.58 -1.71 7.70
C ARG A 578 -30.04 -2.13 7.95
N GLY A 579 -30.97 -1.18 7.81
CA GLY A 579 -32.41 -1.43 8.03
C GLY A 579 -32.82 -1.50 9.50
N GLN A 580 -31.94 -1.08 10.43
CA GLN A 580 -32.26 -0.93 11.84
C GLN A 580 -32.53 0.54 12.19
N ASP A 581 -33.43 0.76 13.15
CA ASP A 581 -33.61 2.03 13.83
C ASP A 581 -32.46 2.24 14.84
N CYS A 582 -31.67 3.29 14.66
CA CYS A 582 -30.56 3.62 15.57
C CYS A 582 -31.04 4.01 16.97
N ALA A 583 -32.26 4.55 17.11
CA ALA A 583 -32.83 4.87 18.42
C ALA A 583 -33.07 3.60 19.25
N ALA A 584 -33.32 2.46 18.60
CA ALA A 584 -33.55 1.18 19.25
C ALA A 584 -32.28 0.54 19.81
N CYS A 585 -31.11 0.74 19.18
CA CYS A 585 -29.86 0.11 19.62
C CYS A 585 -28.98 1.03 20.48
N GLY A 586 -29.01 2.35 20.28
CA GLY A 586 -28.29 3.35 21.09
C GLY A 586 -26.77 3.18 21.23
N GLY A 587 -26.16 2.22 20.51
CA GLY A 587 -24.81 1.73 20.81
C GLY A 587 -23.67 2.63 20.32
N CYS A 588 -23.94 3.63 19.47
CA CYS A 588 -22.90 4.41 18.78
C CYS A 588 -23.01 5.93 18.98
N LEU A 589 -21.85 6.59 18.97
CA LEU A 589 -21.64 8.01 19.21
C LEU A 589 -21.93 8.92 18.00
N PHE A 590 -21.99 8.35 16.79
CA PHE A 590 -22.07 9.10 15.53
C PHE A 590 -23.36 8.82 14.73
N GLY A 591 -24.18 7.83 15.13
CA GLY A 591 -25.39 7.43 14.41
C GLY A 591 -25.13 6.89 13.00
N ARG A 592 -26.20 6.50 12.30
CA ARG A 592 -26.15 6.21 10.86
C ARG A 592 -26.66 7.45 10.11
N ARG A 593 -26.03 7.79 8.99
CA ARG A 593 -26.59 8.75 8.06
C ARG A 593 -27.42 7.98 7.02
N GLU A 594 -28.72 8.24 6.99
CA GLU A 594 -29.57 7.80 5.90
C GLU A 594 -29.31 8.69 4.69
N PHE A 595 -29.19 8.07 3.54
CA PHE A 595 -29.02 8.73 2.28
C PHE A 595 -30.05 8.11 1.34
N PRO A 596 -30.83 8.93 0.61
CA PRO A 596 -31.85 8.42 -0.28
C PRO A 596 -31.23 7.48 -1.32
N SER A 597 -31.98 6.45 -1.71
CA SER A 597 -31.65 5.68 -2.91
C SER A 597 -31.55 6.67 -4.06
N PRO A 598 -30.40 6.79 -4.72
CA PRO A 598 -30.26 7.83 -5.70
C PRO A 598 -31.12 7.47 -6.93
N LEU A 599 -31.68 8.49 -7.58
CA LEU A 599 -32.63 8.36 -8.69
C LEU A 599 -31.89 8.67 -9.99
N TRP A 600 -31.94 7.77 -10.97
CA TRP A 600 -31.24 7.98 -12.24
C TRP A 600 -32.09 7.56 -13.44
N ALA A 601 -32.13 8.41 -14.47
CA ALA A 601 -33.13 8.37 -15.53
C ALA A 601 -32.57 8.12 -16.95
N SER A 602 -31.30 7.69 -17.09
CA SER A 602 -30.73 7.47 -18.44
C SER A 602 -30.05 6.11 -18.59
N PRO A 603 -30.37 5.35 -19.66
CA PRO A 603 -29.75 4.07 -19.96
C PRO A 603 -28.26 4.23 -20.29
N ALA A 604 -27.51 3.18 -19.99
CA ALA A 604 -26.10 3.06 -20.33
C ALA A 604 -25.90 3.11 -21.86
N GLY A 605 -24.92 3.89 -22.33
CA GLY A 605 -24.48 3.86 -23.73
C GLY A 605 -23.76 2.56 -24.09
N PRO A 606 -23.49 2.30 -25.38
CA PRO A 606 -22.73 1.12 -25.78
C PRO A 606 -21.28 1.20 -25.29
N ALA A 607 -20.64 0.03 -25.10
CA ALA A 607 -19.22 -0.06 -24.77
C ALA A 607 -18.36 0.53 -25.90
N LEU A 608 -17.20 1.09 -25.54
CA LEU A 608 -16.25 1.66 -26.49
C LEU A 608 -15.59 0.56 -27.35
N THR A 609 -15.51 0.76 -28.67
CA THR A 609 -14.85 -0.17 -29.60
C THR A 609 -13.40 0.26 -29.90
N PRO A 610 -12.46 -0.70 -29.99
CA PRO A 610 -11.09 -0.41 -30.37
C PRO A 610 -10.96 -0.02 -31.86
N PRO A 611 -9.98 0.80 -32.24
CA PRO A 611 -9.67 1.11 -33.63
C PRO A 611 -9.28 -0.14 -34.46
N GLU A 612 -9.60 -0.13 -35.75
CA GLU A 612 -9.26 -1.21 -36.69
C GLU A 612 -7.83 -1.12 -37.25
N VAL A 613 -7.27 0.09 -37.38
CA VAL A 613 -5.98 0.32 -38.05
C VAL A 613 -4.97 0.97 -37.10
N TYR A 614 -3.79 0.33 -36.98
CA TYR A 614 -2.65 0.84 -36.20
C TYR A 614 -1.41 0.98 -37.08
N ARG A 615 -0.66 2.07 -36.89
CA ARG A 615 0.62 2.33 -37.54
C ARG A 615 1.76 2.20 -36.54
N ARG A 616 2.91 1.69 -36.98
CA ARG A 616 4.10 1.51 -36.14
C ARG A 616 4.84 2.84 -35.98
N LEU A 617 5.12 3.20 -34.73
CA LEU A 617 5.70 4.47 -34.34
C LEU A 617 6.95 4.22 -33.50
N ARG A 618 8.07 4.82 -33.88
CA ARG A 618 9.30 4.84 -33.08
C ARG A 618 9.39 6.14 -32.30
N LEU A 619 9.65 6.02 -31.00
CA LEU A 619 9.80 7.12 -30.07
C LEU A 619 11.21 7.12 -29.50
N ARG A 620 11.86 8.28 -29.48
CA ARG A 620 13.18 8.46 -28.87
C ARG A 620 13.10 9.30 -27.60
N TYR A 621 13.92 8.99 -26.60
CA TYR A 621 13.92 9.64 -25.30
C TYR A 621 15.30 9.56 -24.61
N GLU A 622 15.43 10.26 -23.48
CA GLU A 622 16.62 10.20 -22.62
C GLU A 622 16.28 9.49 -21.30
N LYS A 623 17.18 8.63 -20.83
CA LYS A 623 17.18 7.98 -19.50
C LYS A 623 18.42 8.45 -18.73
N LYS A 624 18.40 9.69 -18.26
CA LYS A 624 19.51 10.34 -17.55
C LYS A 624 19.10 10.84 -16.17
N ASP A 625 20.06 11.37 -15.42
CA ASP A 625 19.87 11.85 -14.05
C ASP A 625 19.19 10.76 -13.20
N ASP A 626 18.21 11.12 -12.39
CA ASP A 626 17.41 10.22 -11.57
C ASP A 626 16.74 9.05 -12.33
N LEU A 627 16.43 9.23 -13.63
CA LEU A 627 15.82 8.17 -14.43
C LEU A 627 16.79 7.01 -14.71
N CYS A 628 18.10 7.23 -14.56
CA CYS A 628 19.10 6.18 -14.76
C CYS A 628 18.93 5.04 -13.73
N PHE A 629 18.37 5.33 -12.56
CA PHE A 629 18.16 4.39 -11.46
C PHE A 629 16.92 3.51 -11.63
N LEU A 630 16.07 3.77 -12.63
CA LEU A 630 14.96 2.88 -12.95
C LEU A 630 15.49 1.61 -13.63
N SER A 631 15.13 0.46 -13.07
CA SER A 631 15.27 -0.82 -13.77
C SER A 631 14.50 -0.82 -15.09
N HIS A 632 14.88 -1.70 -16.02
CA HIS A 632 14.20 -1.80 -17.31
C HIS A 632 12.68 -2.01 -17.15
N LEU A 633 12.27 -2.90 -16.23
CA LEU A 633 10.85 -3.16 -15.98
C LEU A 633 10.12 -1.91 -15.46
N ALA A 634 10.71 -1.19 -14.49
CA ALA A 634 10.16 0.06 -13.97
C ALA A 634 10.06 1.12 -15.08
N MET A 635 11.08 1.25 -15.92
CA MET A 635 11.08 2.18 -17.05
C MET A 635 9.97 1.85 -18.06
N MET A 636 9.77 0.57 -18.39
CA MET A 636 8.69 0.16 -19.31
C MET A 636 7.31 0.45 -18.73
N GLN A 637 7.10 0.18 -17.44
CA GLN A 637 5.85 0.52 -16.75
C GLN A 637 5.62 2.04 -16.71
N TYR A 638 6.66 2.81 -16.43
CA TYR A 638 6.62 4.27 -16.43
C TYR A 638 6.21 4.80 -17.80
N LEU A 639 6.90 4.38 -18.88
CA LEU A 639 6.58 4.77 -20.25
C LEU A 639 5.15 4.36 -20.65
N GLU A 640 4.70 3.16 -20.30
CA GLU A 640 3.32 2.72 -20.61
C GLU A 640 2.27 3.65 -20.00
N ARG A 641 2.48 4.11 -18.76
CA ARG A 641 1.59 5.09 -18.12
C ARG A 641 1.62 6.44 -18.81
N LEU A 642 2.81 6.92 -19.17
CA LEU A 642 2.96 8.17 -19.92
C LEU A 642 2.25 8.10 -21.30
N LEU A 643 2.38 6.97 -21.99
CA LEU A 643 1.67 6.71 -23.25
C LEU A 643 0.15 6.76 -23.04
N ARG A 644 -0.40 6.10 -22.02
CA ARG A 644 -1.84 6.16 -21.70
C ARG A 644 -2.32 7.58 -21.38
N LYS A 645 -1.51 8.38 -20.67
CA LYS A 645 -1.80 9.80 -20.37
C LYS A 645 -1.82 10.71 -21.59
N SER A 646 -1.31 10.29 -22.74
CA SER A 646 -1.34 11.09 -23.97
C SER A 646 -2.75 11.24 -24.55
N GLY A 647 -3.66 10.31 -24.23
CA GLY A 647 -4.98 10.18 -24.85
C GLY A 647 -4.97 9.52 -26.23
N LEU A 648 -3.80 9.07 -26.72
CA LEU A 648 -3.67 8.30 -27.94
C LEU A 648 -4.10 6.83 -27.72
N LEU A 649 -4.60 6.19 -28.79
CA LEU A 649 -5.02 4.79 -28.76
C LEU A 649 -3.89 3.91 -29.29
N PHE A 650 -3.47 2.94 -28.47
CA PHE A 650 -2.36 2.03 -28.79
C PHE A 650 -2.84 0.60 -29.00
N LYS A 651 -2.06 -0.17 -29.78
CA LYS A 651 -2.29 -1.62 -29.93
C LYS A 651 -1.82 -2.36 -28.68
N TYR A 652 -2.57 -3.37 -28.27
CA TYR A 652 -2.25 -4.22 -27.13
C TYR A 652 -1.74 -5.60 -27.54
N SER A 653 -1.00 -6.26 -26.65
CA SER A 653 -0.59 -7.66 -26.80
C SER A 653 -1.78 -8.62 -26.64
N GLU A 654 -1.69 -9.78 -27.29
CA GLU A 654 -2.64 -10.88 -27.11
C GLU A 654 -2.21 -11.71 -25.90
N GLY A 655 -3.06 -11.81 -24.87
CA GLY A 655 -2.75 -12.58 -23.66
C GLY A 655 -3.69 -12.28 -22.49
N PHE A 656 -3.50 -13.00 -21.38
CA PHE A 656 -4.32 -12.81 -20.18
C PHE A 656 -4.19 -11.41 -19.56
N HIS A 657 -3.06 -10.72 -19.81
CA HIS A 657 -2.75 -9.37 -19.34
C HIS A 657 -2.29 -8.52 -20.53
N PRO A 658 -3.23 -7.96 -21.32
CA PRO A 658 -2.89 -7.10 -22.44
C PRO A 658 -2.09 -5.89 -21.95
N ARG A 659 -0.92 -5.69 -22.53
CA ARG A 659 -0.05 -4.51 -22.30
C ARG A 659 0.08 -3.77 -23.61
N ILE A 660 0.41 -2.47 -23.58
CA ILE A 660 0.74 -1.77 -24.81
C ILE A 660 1.83 -2.56 -25.53
N LYS A 661 1.57 -2.92 -26.80
CA LYS A 661 2.52 -3.67 -27.61
C LYS A 661 3.72 -2.78 -27.87
N MET A 662 4.80 -3.03 -27.15
CA MET A 662 6.00 -2.21 -27.12
C MET A 662 7.25 -3.07 -27.33
N ALA A 663 8.19 -2.57 -28.12
CA ALA A 663 9.54 -3.09 -28.23
C ALA A 663 10.52 -2.00 -27.78
N ALA A 664 11.58 -2.37 -27.05
CA ALA A 664 12.55 -1.42 -26.49
C ALA A 664 13.97 -1.87 -26.82
N LEU A 665 14.93 -0.93 -26.77
CA LEU A 665 16.35 -1.27 -26.94
C LEU A 665 16.82 -2.29 -25.90
N PRO A 666 17.94 -2.99 -26.16
CA PRO A 666 18.59 -3.80 -25.13
C PRO A 666 18.77 -2.99 -23.84
N PRO A 667 18.42 -3.53 -22.67
CA PRO A 667 18.39 -2.77 -21.43
C PRO A 667 19.79 -2.32 -20.99
N LEU A 668 19.89 -1.08 -20.51
CA LEU A 668 21.06 -0.62 -19.77
C LEU A 668 21.00 -1.09 -18.30
N PRO A 669 22.15 -1.36 -17.65
CA PRO A 669 22.22 -1.56 -16.21
C PRO A 669 21.62 -0.39 -15.42
N VAL A 670 21.11 -0.67 -14.22
CA VAL A 670 20.64 0.38 -13.29
C VAL A 670 21.80 1.28 -12.91
N GLY A 671 21.64 2.60 -13.04
CA GLY A 671 22.68 3.61 -12.86
C GLY A 671 23.30 4.11 -14.16
N ALA A 672 23.24 3.32 -15.26
CA ALA A 672 23.76 3.74 -16.55
C ALA A 672 22.81 4.73 -17.24
N GLN A 673 23.39 5.71 -17.92
CA GLN A 673 22.65 6.78 -18.60
C GLN A 673 22.39 6.43 -20.07
N GLY A 674 21.25 6.84 -20.60
CA GLY A 674 20.92 6.74 -22.02
C GLY A 674 20.55 8.11 -22.57
N PHE A 675 21.32 8.60 -23.55
CA PHE A 675 21.09 9.90 -24.20
C PHE A 675 20.27 9.77 -25.48
N ASP A 676 20.13 8.55 -26.00
CA ASP A 676 19.40 8.26 -27.24
C ASP A 676 18.75 6.89 -27.15
N GLU A 677 17.78 6.76 -26.24
CA GLU A 677 16.99 5.56 -26.07
C GLU A 677 15.83 5.54 -27.06
N ALA A 678 15.36 4.34 -27.43
CA ALA A 678 14.26 4.17 -28.36
C ALA A 678 13.30 3.06 -27.93
N ILE A 679 12.01 3.30 -28.19
CA ILE A 679 10.95 2.28 -28.17
C ILE A 679 10.14 2.32 -29.47
N GLU A 680 9.52 1.20 -29.81
CA GLU A 680 8.49 1.13 -30.83
C GLU A 680 7.15 0.72 -30.23
N VAL A 681 6.11 1.43 -30.63
CA VAL A 681 4.72 1.18 -30.26
C VAL A 681 3.83 1.21 -31.52
N PHE A 682 2.56 0.87 -31.38
CA PHE A 682 1.59 0.91 -32.48
C PHE A 682 0.44 1.83 -32.07
N VAL A 683 0.18 2.88 -32.86
CA VAL A 683 -0.81 3.93 -32.56
C VAL A 683 -1.89 4.00 -33.64
N ALA A 684 -3.12 4.37 -33.29
CA ALA A 684 -4.24 4.49 -34.23
C ALA A 684 -3.95 5.50 -35.37
N GLY A 685 -4.37 5.14 -36.59
CA GLY A 685 -3.75 5.58 -37.84
C GLY A 685 -4.17 6.93 -38.47
N SER A 686 -4.49 7.98 -37.71
CA SER A 686 -4.94 9.28 -38.30
C SER A 686 -4.07 10.50 -38.03
N LEU A 687 -2.95 10.37 -37.30
CA LEU A 687 -2.13 11.50 -36.85
C LEU A 687 -0.77 11.58 -37.58
N GLU A 688 -0.23 12.79 -37.73
CA GLU A 688 1.14 13.05 -38.19
C GLU A 688 2.17 13.00 -37.04
N ASP A 689 3.47 12.83 -37.36
CA ASP A 689 4.57 12.72 -36.38
C ASP A 689 4.57 13.86 -35.35
N LYS A 690 4.38 15.10 -35.81
CA LYS A 690 4.39 16.30 -34.95
C LYS A 690 3.20 16.35 -34.00
N GLU A 691 2.03 15.89 -34.45
CA GLU A 691 0.81 15.86 -33.65
C GLU A 691 0.92 14.80 -32.56
N VAL A 692 1.47 13.63 -32.91
CA VAL A 692 1.75 12.55 -31.95
C VAL A 692 2.76 13.00 -30.91
N LEU A 693 3.89 13.59 -31.32
CA LEU A 693 4.91 14.06 -30.37
C LEU A 693 4.37 15.15 -29.43
N LYS A 694 3.55 16.06 -29.95
CA LYS A 694 2.87 17.09 -29.15
C LYS A 694 1.89 16.48 -28.16
N ALA A 695 1.08 15.50 -28.58
CA ALA A 695 0.12 14.81 -27.72
C ALA A 695 0.83 14.03 -26.60
N LEU A 696 1.91 13.32 -26.93
CA LEU A 696 2.73 12.58 -25.98
C LEU A 696 3.33 13.49 -24.91
N ASN A 697 3.95 14.60 -25.30
CA ASN A 697 4.66 15.48 -24.36
C ASN A 697 3.74 16.47 -23.61
N ARG A 698 2.46 16.58 -23.96
CA ARG A 698 1.52 17.55 -23.35
C ARG A 698 1.38 17.37 -21.84
N THR A 699 1.49 16.15 -21.34
CA THR A 699 1.20 15.79 -19.94
C THR A 699 2.46 15.35 -19.17
N LEU A 700 3.65 15.63 -19.72
CA LEU A 700 4.94 15.11 -19.24
C LEU A 700 5.88 16.26 -18.85
N PRO A 701 5.75 16.85 -17.65
CA PRO A 701 6.64 17.93 -17.22
C PRO A 701 8.10 17.47 -16.99
N ASP A 702 8.29 16.19 -16.67
CA ASP A 702 9.54 15.68 -16.10
C ASP A 702 10.26 14.67 -16.99
N PHE A 703 9.67 14.43 -18.15
CA PHE A 703 10.12 13.49 -19.13
C PHE A 703 9.70 14.02 -20.48
N GLN A 704 10.53 13.86 -21.50
CA GLN A 704 10.19 14.31 -22.83
C GLN A 704 10.63 13.27 -23.86
N PHE A 705 9.70 12.87 -24.72
CA PHE A 705 10.03 12.22 -25.98
C PHE A 705 10.67 13.26 -26.90
N LYS A 706 11.88 12.97 -27.40
CA LYS A 706 12.66 13.86 -28.27
C LYS A 706 12.22 13.80 -29.72
N LYS A 707 11.84 12.61 -30.19
CA LYS A 707 11.45 12.36 -31.59
C LYS A 707 10.35 11.31 -31.63
N ALA A 708 9.43 11.48 -32.57
CA ALA A 708 8.45 10.48 -32.97
C ALA A 708 8.53 10.35 -34.51
N GLY A 709 8.54 9.12 -35.01
CA GLY A 709 8.56 8.87 -36.46
C GLY A 709 7.85 7.57 -36.81
N PHE A 710 6.94 7.60 -37.77
CA PHE A 710 6.34 6.37 -38.30
C PHE A 710 7.37 5.55 -39.08
N VAL A 711 7.36 4.24 -38.86
CA VAL A 711 8.32 3.32 -39.48
C VAL A 711 7.58 2.33 -40.38
N ASN A 712 7.87 2.40 -41.68
CA ASN A 712 7.34 1.48 -42.71
C ASN A 712 8.33 0.34 -42.97
N ALA A 713 8.59 -0.51 -41.98
CA ALA A 713 9.45 -1.68 -42.21
C ALA A 713 8.78 -2.98 -41.78
N ASP A 714 8.97 -4.00 -42.61
CA ASP A 714 8.43 -5.36 -42.43
C ASP A 714 9.29 -6.20 -41.47
N THR A 715 10.39 -5.63 -40.96
CA THR A 715 11.33 -6.28 -40.07
C THR A 715 11.08 -5.88 -38.61
N SER A 716 11.51 -6.71 -37.65
CA SER A 716 11.33 -6.42 -36.22
C SER A 716 12.30 -5.35 -35.74
N PHE A 717 11.90 -4.54 -34.74
CA PHE A 717 12.72 -3.50 -34.08
C PHE A 717 14.20 -3.88 -33.87
N HIS A 718 14.48 -5.04 -33.26
CA HIS A 718 15.85 -5.48 -32.97
C HIS A 718 16.69 -5.85 -34.22
N LYS A 719 16.05 -6.23 -35.34
CA LYS A 719 16.75 -6.53 -36.60
C LYS A 719 17.13 -5.26 -37.37
N GLU A 720 16.43 -4.17 -37.08
CA GLU A 720 16.70 -2.85 -37.64
C GLU A 720 17.81 -2.12 -36.89
N LEU A 721 18.03 -2.43 -35.60
CA LEU A 721 19.12 -1.87 -34.81
C LEU A 721 20.47 -2.26 -35.42
N GLN A 722 21.25 -1.28 -35.84
CA GLN A 722 22.53 -1.48 -36.52
C GLN A 722 23.69 -1.16 -35.59
N PHE A 723 23.79 0.08 -35.11
CA PHE A 723 24.88 0.51 -34.25
C PHE A 723 24.36 1.01 -32.91
N VAL A 724 25.12 0.74 -31.85
CA VAL A 724 24.94 1.32 -30.52
C VAL A 724 26.28 1.93 -30.10
N ASP A 725 26.23 3.22 -29.81
CA ASP A 725 27.39 3.98 -29.36
C ASP A 725 27.34 4.09 -27.83
N LEU A 726 28.42 3.67 -27.18
CA LEU A 726 28.56 3.55 -25.74
C LEU A 726 29.79 4.33 -25.29
N PHE A 727 29.71 4.95 -24.14
CA PHE A 727 30.83 5.61 -23.49
C PHE A 727 30.97 5.07 -22.07
N PHE A 728 32.18 4.71 -21.68
CA PHE A 728 32.48 4.23 -20.34
C PHE A 728 33.55 5.13 -19.71
N VAL A 729 33.19 5.84 -18.65
CA VAL A 729 34.13 6.66 -17.88
C VAL A 729 35.04 5.75 -17.08
N TRP A 730 36.36 5.99 -17.10
CA TRP A 730 37.28 5.18 -16.32
C TRP A 730 36.98 5.28 -14.82
N GLY A 731 37.00 4.14 -14.12
CA GLY A 731 37.18 4.13 -12.67
C GLY A 731 38.63 3.79 -12.31
N GLU A 732 38.85 2.97 -11.28
CA GLU A 732 40.17 2.52 -10.85
C GLU A 732 40.84 1.50 -11.80
N VAL A 733 40.07 0.84 -12.68
CA VAL A 733 40.55 -0.18 -13.62
C VAL A 733 40.49 0.36 -15.04
N VAL A 734 41.63 0.30 -15.74
CA VAL A 734 41.75 0.56 -17.18
C VAL A 734 42.18 -0.76 -17.84
N PRO A 735 41.31 -1.43 -18.62
CA PRO A 735 41.63 -2.71 -19.24
C PRO A 735 42.63 -2.56 -20.38
N ASP A 736 43.32 -3.67 -20.72
CA ASP A 736 44.23 -3.71 -21.85
C ASP A 736 43.48 -3.55 -23.18
N ARG A 737 44.03 -2.71 -24.05
CA ARG A 737 43.57 -2.50 -25.42
C ARG A 737 43.45 -3.82 -26.20
N GLN A 738 44.36 -4.77 -25.98
CA GLN A 738 44.32 -6.06 -26.68
C GLN A 738 43.12 -6.91 -26.26
N GLU A 739 42.76 -6.90 -24.97
CA GLU A 739 41.62 -7.64 -24.45
C GLU A 739 40.30 -7.11 -25.01
N ILE A 740 40.15 -5.78 -25.11
CA ILE A 740 38.99 -5.16 -25.76
C ILE A 740 38.96 -5.53 -27.24
N ALA A 741 40.07 -5.36 -27.95
CA ALA A 741 40.13 -5.61 -29.40
C ALA A 741 39.78 -7.07 -29.75
N ALA A 742 40.16 -8.04 -28.90
CA ALA A 742 39.83 -9.45 -29.09
C ALA A 742 38.32 -9.77 -29.01
N LEU A 743 37.52 -8.88 -28.44
CA LEU A 743 36.06 -9.03 -28.30
C LEU A 743 35.26 -8.26 -29.36
N LEU A 744 35.91 -7.54 -30.26
CA LEU A 744 35.26 -6.74 -31.29
C LEU A 744 35.04 -7.52 -32.59
N PHE A 745 33.92 -7.24 -33.24
CA PHE A 745 33.62 -7.68 -34.60
C PHE A 745 34.15 -6.67 -35.63
N ALA A 746 34.31 -7.09 -36.89
CA ALA A 746 34.87 -6.23 -37.94
C ALA A 746 34.08 -4.92 -38.19
N GLY A 747 32.79 -4.91 -37.87
CA GLY A 747 31.93 -3.72 -37.93
C GLY A 747 31.95 -2.84 -36.68
N ASP A 748 32.63 -3.26 -35.61
CA ASP A 748 32.76 -2.49 -34.37
C ASP A 748 33.96 -1.52 -34.46
N SER A 749 33.91 -0.39 -33.75
CA SER A 749 35.05 0.51 -33.57
C SER A 749 35.15 1.01 -32.14
N PHE A 750 36.35 1.33 -31.69
CA PHE A 750 36.56 1.84 -30.33
C PHE A 750 37.68 2.87 -30.27
N GLU A 751 37.59 3.77 -29.29
CA GLU A 751 38.58 4.78 -29.00
C GLU A 751 38.83 4.82 -27.50
N ILE A 752 40.09 4.63 -27.09
CA ILE A 752 40.54 4.82 -25.71
C ILE A 752 40.94 6.29 -25.59
N ALA A 753 40.11 7.07 -24.90
CA ALA A 753 40.39 8.45 -24.53
C ALA A 753 40.96 8.52 -23.11
N LYS A 754 41.50 9.69 -22.75
CA LYS A 754 42.01 9.95 -21.39
C LYS A 754 40.93 9.76 -20.32
N GLU A 755 39.68 10.08 -20.65
CA GLU A 755 38.56 10.12 -19.69
C GLU A 755 37.71 8.85 -19.71
N GLY A 756 37.81 8.04 -20.78
CA GLY A 756 36.99 6.84 -20.92
C GLY A 756 37.24 6.05 -22.21
N LEU A 757 36.38 5.07 -22.42
CA LEU A 757 36.30 4.26 -23.63
C LEU A 757 35.05 4.63 -24.43
N ALA A 758 35.23 5.07 -25.67
CA ALA A 758 34.14 5.15 -26.64
C ALA A 758 34.08 3.84 -27.44
N LEU A 759 32.91 3.23 -27.53
CA LEU A 759 32.62 2.00 -28.26
C LEU A 759 31.47 2.24 -29.22
N LYS A 760 31.64 1.90 -30.49
CA LYS A 760 30.57 1.81 -31.47
C LYS A 760 30.46 0.34 -31.88
N MET A 761 29.34 -0.28 -31.54
CA MET A 761 29.15 -1.72 -31.70
C MET A 761 28.06 -2.03 -32.72
N ASP A 762 28.34 -2.96 -33.62
CA ASP A 762 27.39 -3.54 -34.57
C ASP A 762 26.50 -4.58 -33.86
N TYR A 763 25.25 -4.19 -33.60
CA TYR A 763 24.27 -5.03 -32.95
C TYR A 763 23.62 -6.05 -33.90
N ALA A 764 23.79 -5.93 -35.21
CA ALA A 764 23.28 -6.91 -36.17
C ALA A 764 23.99 -8.27 -36.08
N HIS A 765 25.23 -8.30 -35.54
CA HIS A 765 26.07 -9.50 -35.48
C HIS A 765 26.25 -10.05 -34.06
N GLY A 766 25.27 -9.90 -33.16
CA GLY A 766 25.37 -10.39 -31.77
C GLY A 766 26.01 -9.38 -30.80
N GLY A 767 25.85 -8.08 -31.05
CA GLY A 767 26.48 -7.01 -30.27
C GLY A 767 26.16 -7.03 -28.78
N GLN A 768 24.97 -7.49 -28.38
CA GLN A 768 24.59 -7.56 -26.96
C GLN A 768 25.45 -8.53 -26.15
N GLU A 769 25.71 -9.74 -26.68
CA GLU A 769 26.56 -10.72 -26.00
C GLU A 769 28.02 -10.28 -25.96
N ARG A 770 28.51 -9.65 -27.04
CA ARG A 770 29.86 -9.08 -27.09
C ARG A 770 30.00 -7.96 -26.06
N PHE A 771 29.03 -7.03 -25.99
CA PHE A 771 29.05 -5.96 -25.02
C PHE A 771 29.06 -6.48 -23.58
N ALA A 772 28.26 -7.51 -23.27
CA ALA A 772 28.25 -8.10 -21.93
C ALA A 772 29.63 -8.65 -21.50
N ARG A 773 30.43 -9.16 -22.45
CA ARG A 773 31.82 -9.61 -22.19
C ARG A 773 32.74 -8.42 -21.95
N ILE A 774 32.66 -7.39 -22.78
CA ILE A 774 33.47 -6.16 -22.64
C ILE A 774 33.13 -5.46 -21.31
N TYR A 775 31.85 -5.33 -20.97
CA TYR A 775 31.41 -4.72 -19.72
C TYR A 775 31.93 -5.47 -18.49
N LYS A 776 32.02 -6.81 -18.55
CA LYS A 776 32.60 -7.61 -17.46
C LYS A 776 34.11 -7.36 -17.28
N LEU A 777 34.85 -7.01 -18.33
CA LEU A 777 36.25 -6.60 -18.22
C LEU A 777 36.39 -5.21 -17.58
N LEU A 778 35.49 -4.29 -17.95
CA LEU A 778 35.49 -2.91 -17.47
C LEU A 778 35.03 -2.78 -16.02
N ASP A 779 34.09 -3.62 -15.60
CA ASP A 779 33.48 -3.56 -14.27
C ASP A 779 33.20 -4.99 -13.75
N PRO A 780 34.25 -5.74 -13.36
CA PRO A 780 34.14 -7.15 -12.99
C PRO A 780 33.26 -7.38 -11.76
N GLU A 781 33.22 -6.41 -10.84
CA GLU A 781 32.40 -6.46 -9.63
C GLU A 781 31.03 -5.78 -9.80
N ARG A 782 30.73 -5.22 -11.00
CA ARG A 782 29.49 -4.48 -11.31
C ARG A 782 29.21 -3.31 -10.37
N LYS A 783 30.26 -2.64 -9.92
CA LYS A 783 30.17 -1.54 -8.95
C LYS A 783 29.95 -0.18 -9.61
N TRP A 784 30.24 -0.02 -10.90
CA TRP A 784 30.36 1.28 -11.58
C TRP A 784 29.41 1.41 -12.77
N THR A 785 28.17 0.95 -12.61
CA THR A 785 27.14 1.11 -13.63
C THR A 785 26.89 2.57 -14.00
N SER A 786 27.12 3.52 -13.08
CA SER A 786 27.02 4.98 -13.30
C SER A 786 28.05 5.55 -14.29
N HIS A 787 29.11 4.82 -14.60
CA HIS A 787 30.15 5.25 -15.55
C HIS A 787 29.79 4.91 -17.00
N LEU A 788 28.79 4.05 -17.21
CA LEU A 788 28.33 3.63 -18.52
C LEU A 788 27.25 4.58 -19.04
N SER A 789 27.39 4.99 -20.29
CA SER A 789 26.39 5.75 -21.02
C SER A 789 26.15 5.19 -22.42
N ARG A 790 24.90 5.14 -22.87
CA ARG A 790 24.57 5.01 -24.30
C ARG A 790 24.40 6.39 -24.89
N THR A 791 25.24 6.73 -25.86
CA THR A 791 25.32 8.08 -26.43
C THR A 791 24.48 8.21 -27.69
N ALA A 792 24.41 7.17 -28.52
CA ALA A 792 23.60 7.15 -29.74
C ALA A 792 23.17 5.72 -30.14
N VAL A 793 22.09 5.62 -30.92
CA VAL A 793 21.72 4.40 -31.67
C VAL A 793 21.41 4.70 -33.12
N SER A 794 21.72 3.75 -34.02
CA SER A 794 21.43 3.85 -35.45
C SER A 794 20.60 2.67 -35.93
N PHE A 795 19.61 2.92 -36.77
CA PHE A 795 18.76 1.90 -37.39
C PHE A 795 18.95 1.89 -38.90
N LYS A 796 18.86 0.71 -39.54
CA LYS A 796 19.14 0.51 -40.98
C LYS A 796 18.32 1.40 -41.94
N ASN A 797 17.14 1.86 -41.51
CA ASN A 797 16.18 2.62 -42.34
C ASN A 797 15.90 4.02 -41.80
N GLU A 798 16.77 4.56 -40.93
CA GLU A 798 16.69 5.96 -40.49
C GLU A 798 17.74 6.77 -41.26
N ASN A 799 17.27 7.73 -42.06
CA ASN A 799 18.11 8.81 -42.60
C ASN A 799 18.42 9.86 -41.54
#